data_AF-A0A1A8ZCZ9-F1
#
_entry.id   AF-A0A1A8ZCZ9-F1
#
_cell.length_a   1.000
_cell.length_b   1.000
_cell.length_c   1.000
_cell.angle_alpha   90.00
_cell.angle_beta   90.00
_cell.angle_gamma   90.00
#
_symmetry.space_group_name_H-M   'P 1'
#
loop_
_entity.id
_entity.type
_entity.pdbx_description
1 polymer ?
#
loop_
_entity_poly.entity_id
_entity_poly.type
_entity_poly.pdbx_seq_one_letter_code
_entity_poly.pdbx_strand_id
1 'polypeptide(L)'
;MEYPLKLTYLSGNRVCMNMCKCVLANLFTYVGYEARVVFCALKTERGLLLHLIAPRGAYTQVFICNTRLWCQFSVTSCAIRQEESAKSAKSEGRHLALPFLRREKKKKKKKKNSKMSKHCGRRRDCGFVFFFSPFRYVIIFVLVLIFVEAVGVRKDENKELYKYKLYGDIDEYAYYFLDIDIGTPEQRISLILDTGSSSLSFPCAGCKDCGIHMENPFNLNNSRTSSILYCNKDECPFKLKCVKGKCAYLQSYCEGSQISGFYFSDVISIPSHNNGIISFRKLMGCHMHEESLFLHQQATGVLGLSLTKPNGVPTFIDLLFKNALHVPKMFSICISEFGGELIVGGYDKTYIAMKDGTAGAIGVDGGNGSHSGSHSGSHSDNEERRNLAREAERIVWESVTRKYYYYVKIRGLDFYGTNLLSANKNIEMLVDSGSTFTHIPEDIYNRLNFFLDILCIQDMNNAFDINKRLKMTNESFNYPLLYFDDFKGSLKNIIAKENICVKIVDGVQCWKYLDGLPTIYITISGNYKLVWKPYSYLYKKETFWCKGIEKQVNNKPILGLTFFKNKQIIFDLKNSKIGFVESNCPSFPTNTRPRTYNEYNKKENMFLKISFFNLYSLWIVFALTLLLSLVFYIKRLFYMDYNLLSEGKASSEMRVPVESG
;
A
#
# COMPACT_ATOMS: atom_id res chain seq x y z
N MET A 1 9.47 -21.23 -21.90
CA MET A 1 9.95 -22.61 -21.68
C MET A 1 11.42 -22.64 -22.04
N GLU A 2 12.31 -23.06 -21.13
CA GLU A 2 13.72 -23.32 -21.46
C GLU A 2 13.87 -24.78 -21.90
N TYR A 3 14.64 -25.04 -22.96
CA TYR A 3 15.00 -26.39 -23.42
C TYR A 3 16.53 -26.48 -23.59
N PRO A 4 17.21 -27.51 -23.04
CA PRO A 4 18.66 -27.65 -23.16
C PRO A 4 19.06 -28.23 -24.52
N LEU A 5 19.44 -27.37 -25.46
CA LEU A 5 20.04 -27.76 -26.75
C LEU A 5 21.54 -28.05 -26.59
N LYS A 6 21.96 -29.30 -26.86
CA LYS A 6 23.37 -29.64 -27.06
C LYS A 6 23.77 -29.36 -28.51
N LEU A 7 24.66 -28.39 -28.71
CA LEU A 7 25.38 -28.18 -29.96
C LEU A 7 26.81 -28.72 -29.83
N THR A 8 27.22 -29.58 -30.76
CA THR A 8 28.59 -30.12 -30.85
C THR A 8 29.32 -29.47 -32.02
N TYR A 9 30.39 -28.73 -31.74
CA TYR A 9 31.26 -28.16 -32.77
C TYR A 9 32.40 -29.14 -33.07
N LEU A 10 32.57 -29.51 -34.34
CA LEU A 10 33.65 -30.40 -34.79
C LEU A 10 34.69 -29.62 -35.59
N SER A 11 35.68 -29.06 -34.89
CA SER A 11 36.90 -28.49 -35.49
C SER A 11 38.07 -28.58 -34.50
N GLY A 12 39.01 -29.51 -34.73
CA GLY A 12 40.35 -29.51 -34.15
C GLY A 12 40.49 -29.58 -32.62
N ASN A 13 40.43 -30.79 -32.06
CA ASN A 13 41.03 -31.18 -30.77
C ASN A 13 40.91 -30.19 -29.58
N ARG A 14 39.68 -29.81 -29.22
CA ARG A 14 39.31 -29.53 -27.81
C ARG A 14 37.78 -29.55 -27.65
N VAL A 15 37.29 -30.23 -26.61
CA VAL A 15 35.86 -30.25 -26.25
C VAL A 15 35.64 -29.26 -25.12
N CYS A 16 34.92 -28.17 -25.39
CA CYS A 16 34.46 -27.22 -24.38
C CYS A 16 32.93 -27.30 -24.28
N MET A 17 32.41 -27.70 -23.12
CA MET A 17 30.97 -27.68 -22.85
C MET A 17 30.59 -26.39 -22.12
N ASN A 18 29.75 -25.56 -22.74
CA ASN A 18 29.14 -24.38 -22.12
C ASN A 18 27.62 -24.38 -22.36
N MET A 19 26.83 -23.91 -21.40
CA MET A 19 25.38 -23.77 -21.54
C MET A 19 25.01 -22.50 -22.32
N CYS A 20 24.12 -22.64 -23.30
CA CYS A 20 23.45 -21.50 -23.95
C CYS A 20 22.13 -21.17 -23.25
N LYS A 21 21.77 -19.88 -23.21
CA LYS A 21 20.38 -19.42 -23.12
C LYS A 21 19.94 -18.93 -24.50
N CYS A 22 18.75 -19.34 -24.93
CA CYS A 22 18.10 -18.83 -26.14
C CYS A 22 16.73 -18.27 -25.77
N VAL A 23 16.30 -17.20 -26.42
CA VAL A 23 15.04 -16.51 -26.13
C VAL A 23 14.09 -16.67 -27.31
N LEU A 24 12.90 -17.19 -27.04
CA LEU A 24 11.78 -17.16 -27.98
C LEU A 24 11.08 -15.80 -27.85
N ALA A 25 11.09 -15.03 -28.94
CA ALA A 25 10.37 -13.77 -29.06
C ALA A 25 9.34 -13.88 -30.18
N ASN A 26 8.07 -13.63 -29.86
CA ASN A 26 7.03 -13.43 -30.86
C ASN A 26 6.95 -11.93 -31.18
N LEU A 27 6.99 -11.56 -32.46
CA LEU A 27 6.61 -10.23 -32.91
C LEU A 27 5.18 -10.26 -33.49
N PHE A 28 4.54 -9.09 -33.50
CA PHE A 28 3.15 -8.92 -33.92
C PHE A 28 2.92 -9.20 -35.40
N THR A 29 1.71 -9.64 -35.72
CA THR A 29 1.25 -10.03 -37.05
C THR A 29 1.01 -8.85 -37.98
N TYR A 30 1.50 -8.94 -39.22
CA TYR A 30 0.90 -8.26 -40.37
C TYR A 30 0.96 -9.20 -41.58
N VAL A 31 -0.18 -9.42 -42.24
CA VAL A 31 -0.37 -10.26 -43.45
C VAL A 31 0.14 -11.72 -43.34
N GLY A 32 -0.59 -12.55 -42.61
CA GLY A 32 -0.92 -13.92 -43.05
C GLY A 32 0.10 -15.06 -42.90
N TYR A 33 1.34 -14.85 -42.45
CA TYR A 33 2.31 -15.93 -42.23
C TYR A 33 3.00 -15.86 -40.86
N GLU A 34 2.99 -16.95 -40.09
CA GLU A 34 3.90 -17.12 -38.94
C GLU A 34 5.31 -17.49 -39.40
N ALA A 35 6.30 -16.68 -39.02
CA ALA A 35 7.72 -17.02 -39.15
C ALA A 35 8.41 -16.93 -37.78
N ARG A 36 8.77 -18.09 -37.21
CA ARG A 36 9.47 -18.16 -35.92
C ARG A 36 10.98 -18.12 -36.14
N VAL A 37 11.63 -17.08 -35.62
CA VAL A 37 13.09 -16.90 -35.65
C VAL A 37 13.64 -17.15 -34.25
N VAL A 38 14.69 -17.98 -34.16
CA VAL A 38 15.35 -18.28 -32.88
C VAL A 38 16.68 -17.55 -32.80
N PHE A 39 16.84 -16.73 -31.76
CA PHE A 39 18.11 -16.11 -31.41
C PHE A 39 18.77 -16.89 -30.27
N CYS A 40 20.00 -17.33 -30.50
CA CYS A 40 20.90 -17.87 -29.48
C CYS A 40 22.18 -17.02 -29.48
N ALA A 41 22.56 -16.56 -28.29
CA ALA A 41 23.77 -15.76 -28.08
C ALA A 41 24.79 -16.55 -27.26
N LEU A 42 26.05 -16.55 -27.69
CA LEU A 42 27.12 -17.35 -27.08
C LEU A 42 28.25 -16.40 -26.66
N LYS A 43 28.45 -16.26 -25.35
CA LYS A 43 29.51 -15.42 -24.78
C LYS A 43 30.80 -16.22 -24.66
N THR A 44 31.87 -15.73 -25.26
CA THR A 44 33.21 -16.33 -25.23
C THR A 44 34.22 -15.33 -24.65
N GLU A 45 35.40 -15.80 -24.27
CA GLU A 45 36.49 -14.95 -23.73
C GLU A 45 36.98 -13.88 -24.72
N ARG A 46 36.64 -14.00 -26.02
CA ARG A 46 37.05 -13.06 -27.08
C ARG A 46 35.90 -12.23 -27.67
N GLY A 47 34.66 -12.42 -27.19
CA GLY A 47 33.51 -11.64 -27.67
C GLY A 47 32.16 -12.37 -27.60
N LEU A 48 31.12 -11.67 -28.04
CA LEU A 48 29.75 -12.18 -28.16
C LEU A 48 29.51 -12.68 -29.59
N LEU A 49 29.13 -13.95 -29.74
CA LEU A 49 28.67 -14.50 -31.01
C LEU A 49 27.14 -14.53 -31.05
N LEU A 50 26.56 -14.10 -32.18
CA LEU A 50 25.12 -14.09 -32.44
C LEU A 50 24.81 -14.94 -33.67
N HIS A 51 23.95 -15.95 -33.51
CA HIS A 51 23.44 -16.74 -34.62
C HIS A 51 21.97 -16.42 -34.90
N LEU A 52 21.68 -16.16 -36.17
CA LEU A 52 20.34 -16.11 -36.74
C LEU A 52 20.04 -17.45 -37.41
N ILE A 53 19.02 -18.16 -36.92
CA ILE A 53 18.57 -19.44 -37.47
C ILE A 53 17.23 -19.21 -38.18
N ALA A 54 17.24 -19.29 -39.51
CA ALA A 54 16.06 -19.21 -40.36
C ALA A 54 15.48 -20.62 -40.65
N PRO A 55 14.17 -20.75 -40.96
CA PRO A 55 13.59 -21.99 -41.46
C PRO A 55 14.20 -22.48 -42.78
N ARG A 56 13.97 -23.76 -43.11
CA ARG A 56 14.57 -24.48 -44.27
C ARG A 56 14.53 -23.67 -45.57
N GLY A 57 15.69 -23.48 -46.20
CA GLY A 57 15.82 -23.03 -47.59
C GLY A 57 16.65 -21.76 -47.80
N ALA A 58 16.91 -20.96 -46.75
CA ALA A 58 17.70 -19.74 -46.83
C ALA A 58 19.15 -19.93 -46.33
N TYR A 59 20.08 -19.14 -46.88
CA TYR A 59 21.50 -19.14 -46.47
C TYR A 59 21.69 -18.59 -45.06
N THR A 60 22.47 -19.27 -44.24
CA THR A 60 22.86 -18.81 -42.90
C THR A 60 23.95 -17.75 -43.01
N GLN A 61 23.78 -16.60 -42.35
CA GLN A 61 24.84 -15.59 -42.18
C GLN A 61 25.42 -15.66 -40.77
N VAL A 62 26.74 -15.47 -40.67
CA VAL A 62 27.48 -15.43 -39.39
C VAL A 62 28.20 -14.09 -39.29
N PHE A 63 27.98 -13.39 -38.17
CA PHE A 63 28.65 -12.12 -37.88
C PHE A 63 29.66 -12.31 -36.77
N ILE A 64 30.92 -11.96 -37.04
CA ILE A 64 32.01 -11.97 -36.06
C ILE A 64 32.42 -10.51 -35.82
N CYS A 65 31.98 -9.95 -34.69
CA CYS A 65 32.45 -8.65 -34.21
C CYS A 65 33.66 -8.87 -33.29
N ASN A 66 34.78 -8.24 -33.62
CA ASN A 66 35.97 -8.18 -32.77
C ASN A 66 36.19 -6.74 -32.30
N THR A 67 36.93 -6.50 -31.21
CA THR A 67 36.98 -5.22 -30.48
C THR A 67 37.71 -4.06 -31.19
N ARG A 68 37.98 -4.18 -32.50
CA ARG A 68 38.48 -3.12 -33.39
C ARG A 68 37.73 -3.02 -34.72
N LEU A 69 36.40 -2.89 -34.63
CA LEU A 69 35.55 -2.14 -35.58
C LEU A 69 35.64 -2.51 -37.07
N TRP A 70 35.95 -3.76 -37.40
CA TRP A 70 35.83 -4.35 -38.74
C TRP A 70 35.05 -5.66 -38.66
N CYS A 71 34.06 -5.83 -39.55
CA CYS A 71 33.30 -7.07 -39.71
C CYS A 71 33.67 -7.73 -41.04
N GLN A 72 33.88 -9.04 -41.03
CA GLN A 72 34.28 -9.80 -42.22
C GLN A 72 33.22 -10.88 -42.52
N PHE A 73 32.73 -10.92 -43.75
CA PHE A 73 31.70 -11.88 -44.19
C PHE A 73 32.33 -13.20 -44.66
N SER A 74 31.66 -14.31 -44.35
CA SER A 74 31.94 -15.63 -44.94
C SER A 74 30.63 -16.44 -45.04
N VAL A 75 30.54 -17.33 -46.03
CA VAL A 75 29.36 -18.16 -46.31
C VAL A 75 29.81 -19.61 -46.51
N THR A 76 29.23 -20.53 -45.73
CA THR A 76 29.52 -21.96 -45.81
C THR A 76 28.23 -22.78 -45.69
N SER A 77 28.07 -23.80 -46.53
CA SER A 77 26.92 -24.70 -46.51
C SER A 77 27.19 -25.93 -45.64
N CYS A 78 26.19 -26.36 -44.84
CA CYS A 78 26.22 -27.61 -44.11
C CYS A 78 24.80 -28.18 -43.97
N ALA A 79 24.65 -29.48 -44.14
CA ALA A 79 23.37 -30.20 -44.00
C ALA A 79 23.34 -31.00 -42.70
N ILE A 80 22.16 -31.15 -42.09
CA ILE A 80 21.94 -31.92 -40.86
C ILE A 80 20.88 -32.99 -41.10
N ARG A 81 21.13 -34.19 -40.57
CA ARG A 81 20.24 -35.36 -40.60
C ARG A 81 19.91 -35.74 -39.15
N GLN A 82 18.65 -36.03 -38.85
CA GLN A 82 18.24 -36.53 -37.53
C GLN A 82 18.00 -38.04 -37.59
N GLU A 83 18.32 -38.70 -36.48
CA GLU A 83 17.81 -40.02 -36.11
C GLU A 83 17.01 -39.87 -34.82
N GLU A 84 15.88 -40.58 -34.71
CA GLU A 84 15.07 -40.64 -33.50
C GLU A 84 15.22 -42.03 -32.87
N SER A 85 15.32 -42.09 -31.54
CA SER A 85 15.28 -43.36 -30.80
C SER A 85 14.37 -43.23 -29.58
N ALA A 86 13.18 -43.82 -29.66
CA ALA A 86 12.28 -43.97 -28.53
C ALA A 86 12.54 -45.29 -27.79
N LYS A 87 12.32 -45.31 -26.47
CA LYS A 87 12.17 -46.53 -25.68
C LYS A 87 10.94 -46.42 -24.78
N SER A 88 10.05 -47.39 -24.88
CA SER A 88 8.86 -47.54 -24.03
C SER A 88 9.04 -48.71 -23.05
N ALA A 89 8.19 -48.77 -22.02
CA ALA A 89 8.17 -49.84 -21.02
C ALA A 89 7.44 -51.11 -21.53
N LYS A 90 7.52 -52.20 -20.76
CA LYS A 90 6.98 -53.52 -21.10
C LYS A 90 5.68 -53.87 -20.35
N SER A 91 4.77 -54.52 -21.06
CA SER A 91 4.06 -55.74 -20.62
C SER A 91 3.79 -56.60 -21.88
N GLU A 92 4.31 -57.83 -21.92
CA GLU A 92 3.59 -59.10 -21.69
C GLU A 92 2.65 -59.55 -22.83
N GLY A 93 2.82 -60.80 -23.27
CA GLY A 93 2.01 -61.44 -24.32
C GLY A 93 2.78 -62.49 -25.13
N ARG A 94 2.28 -63.74 -25.15
CA ARG A 94 2.72 -64.86 -26.01
C ARG A 94 1.61 -65.08 -27.08
N HIS A 95 1.69 -65.91 -28.13
CA HIS A 95 2.56 -67.05 -28.51
C HIS A 95 2.67 -67.15 -30.06
N LEU A 96 3.30 -68.23 -30.57
CA LEU A 96 3.60 -68.50 -31.99
C LEU A 96 2.37 -68.70 -32.90
N ALA A 97 2.51 -68.37 -34.20
CA ALA A 97 2.06 -69.21 -35.32
C ALA A 97 2.71 -68.82 -36.68
N LEU A 98 2.82 -69.79 -37.59
CA LEU A 98 3.31 -69.76 -38.99
C LEU A 98 2.74 -71.05 -39.68
N PRO A 99 2.79 -71.28 -41.02
CA PRO A 99 3.20 -70.44 -42.17
C PRO A 99 2.24 -70.56 -43.42
N PHE A 100 2.72 -70.19 -44.62
CA PHE A 100 2.11 -70.43 -45.97
C PHE A 100 0.80 -69.65 -46.28
N LEU A 101 0.39 -69.37 -47.53
CA LEU A 101 0.65 -70.00 -48.85
C LEU A 101 1.05 -68.96 -49.95
N ARG A 102 0.97 -69.34 -51.25
CA ARG A 102 1.70 -68.74 -52.40
C ARG A 102 0.82 -68.63 -53.66
N ARG A 103 1.20 -67.78 -54.65
CA ARG A 103 0.74 -67.67 -56.08
C ARG A 103 -0.37 -66.59 -56.37
N GLU A 104 -0.49 -65.94 -57.54
CA GLU A 104 0.25 -66.04 -58.83
C GLU A 104 0.27 -64.78 -59.77
N LYS A 105 1.29 -64.69 -60.67
CA LYS A 105 1.38 -64.27 -62.12
C LYS A 105 0.29 -63.37 -62.79
N LYS A 106 0.46 -62.61 -63.91
CA LYS A 106 1.57 -62.23 -64.87
C LYS A 106 1.13 -61.16 -65.94
N LYS A 107 2.02 -60.17 -66.24
CA LYS A 107 2.36 -59.51 -67.57
C LYS A 107 1.32 -58.74 -68.45
N LYS A 108 1.88 -57.78 -69.26
CA LYS A 108 1.58 -57.26 -70.67
C LYS A 108 1.84 -55.72 -70.80
N LYS A 109 2.07 -55.01 -71.95
CA LYS A 109 2.64 -55.30 -73.31
C LYS A 109 2.95 -54.00 -74.20
N LYS A 110 4.06 -53.23 -73.99
CA LYS A 110 4.67 -52.16 -74.90
C LYS A 110 3.84 -50.84 -75.10
N LYS A 111 4.23 -49.73 -75.78
CA LYS A 111 5.30 -49.23 -76.75
C LYS A 111 5.72 -47.75 -76.38
N LYS A 112 6.93 -47.20 -76.64
CA LYS A 112 7.54 -46.55 -77.87
C LYS A 112 6.67 -45.44 -78.55
N ASN A 113 7.16 -44.27 -79.06
CA ASN A 113 8.48 -43.89 -79.63
C ASN A 113 8.68 -42.34 -79.92
N SER A 114 9.89 -41.76 -79.74
CA SER A 114 10.52 -40.59 -80.49
C SER A 114 9.78 -39.20 -80.62
N LYS A 115 10.31 -38.06 -81.15
CA LYS A 115 11.53 -37.67 -81.94
C LYS A 115 11.91 -36.16 -81.73
N MET A 116 12.75 -35.56 -82.59
CA MET A 116 13.42 -34.22 -82.46
C MET A 116 13.65 -33.57 -83.87
N SER A 117 14.10 -32.32 -84.15
CA SER A 117 14.79 -31.20 -83.42
C SER A 117 14.83 -29.87 -84.26
N LYS A 118 15.48 -28.78 -83.76
CA LYS A 118 15.93 -27.51 -84.44
C LYS A 118 14.86 -26.37 -84.57
N HIS A 119 15.20 -25.08 -84.77
CA HIS A 119 16.45 -24.40 -85.22
C HIS A 119 16.81 -23.06 -84.49
N CYS A 120 17.58 -22.12 -85.10
CA CYS A 120 18.37 -21.03 -84.44
C CYS A 120 18.09 -19.58 -84.94
N GLY A 121 18.41 -18.51 -84.16
CA GLY A 121 17.93 -17.12 -84.46
C GLY A 121 18.61 -15.82 -83.92
N ARG A 122 19.91 -15.79 -83.55
CA ARG A 122 20.89 -14.64 -83.64
C ARG A 122 20.46 -13.13 -83.46
N ARG A 123 20.97 -12.44 -82.41
CA ARG A 123 21.42 -11.00 -82.27
C ARG A 123 21.33 -10.55 -80.78
N ARG A 124 21.94 -9.47 -80.27
CA ARG A 124 23.26 -8.78 -80.42
C ARG A 124 23.38 -7.79 -79.22
N ASP A 125 24.57 -7.29 -78.92
CA ASP A 125 25.00 -6.56 -77.71
C ASP A 125 24.35 -5.18 -77.45
N CYS A 126 24.20 -4.81 -76.17
CA CYS A 126 24.69 -3.56 -75.55
C CYS A 126 24.40 -3.53 -74.04
N GLY A 127 25.21 -2.83 -73.24
CA GLY A 127 25.13 -2.84 -71.77
C GLY A 127 24.69 -1.51 -71.15
N PHE A 128 24.23 -1.57 -69.89
CA PHE A 128 24.01 -0.41 -69.02
C PHE A 128 24.45 -0.73 -67.59
N VAL A 129 25.50 -0.07 -67.11
CA VAL A 129 25.99 -0.22 -65.72
C VAL A 129 25.39 0.88 -64.85
N PHE A 130 24.34 0.54 -64.09
CA PHE A 130 23.84 1.44 -63.05
C PHE A 130 24.71 1.32 -61.79
N PHE A 131 25.63 2.27 -61.61
CA PHE A 131 26.33 2.48 -60.35
C PHE A 131 25.36 2.96 -59.26
N PHE A 132 24.76 2.02 -58.54
CA PHE A 132 23.99 2.33 -57.33
C PHE A 132 24.92 2.76 -56.20
N SER A 133 25.09 4.07 -56.05
CA SER A 133 25.96 4.66 -55.02
C SER A 133 25.51 4.24 -53.60
N PRO A 134 26.44 3.75 -52.75
CA PRO A 134 26.11 3.28 -51.39
C PRO A 134 25.57 4.40 -50.48
N PHE A 135 25.81 5.66 -50.84
CA PHE A 135 25.36 6.83 -50.09
C PHE A 135 23.83 6.87 -49.85
N ARG A 136 23.01 6.36 -50.79
CA ARG A 136 21.54 6.34 -50.61
C ARG A 136 21.10 5.43 -49.46
N TYR A 137 21.73 4.27 -49.28
CA TYR A 137 21.42 3.39 -48.16
C TYR A 137 21.90 3.95 -46.82
N VAL A 138 23.05 4.62 -46.79
CA VAL A 138 23.53 5.32 -45.58
C VAL A 138 22.57 6.44 -45.19
N ILE A 139 22.13 7.29 -46.12
CA ILE A 139 21.17 8.36 -45.85
C ILE A 139 19.84 7.79 -45.34
N ILE A 140 19.30 6.74 -45.95
CA ILE A 140 18.06 6.11 -45.48
C ILE A 140 18.24 5.51 -44.08
N PHE A 141 19.36 4.84 -43.80
CA PHE A 141 19.62 4.25 -42.48
C PHE A 141 19.81 5.30 -41.39
N VAL A 142 20.52 6.40 -41.69
CA VAL A 142 20.67 7.55 -40.78
C VAL A 142 19.34 8.27 -40.56
N LEU A 143 18.54 8.48 -41.61
CA LEU A 143 17.19 9.04 -41.47
C LEU A 143 16.28 8.13 -40.65
N VAL A 144 16.35 6.80 -40.81
CA VAL A 144 15.59 5.85 -39.97
C VAL A 144 16.07 5.86 -38.53
N LEU A 145 17.37 5.97 -38.24
CA LEU A 145 17.88 6.14 -36.87
C LEU A 145 17.38 7.44 -36.25
N ILE A 146 17.47 8.56 -36.97
CA ILE A 146 16.92 9.86 -36.54
C ILE A 146 15.40 9.76 -36.35
N PHE A 147 14.68 9.00 -37.17
CA PHE A 147 13.24 8.75 -36.99
C PHE A 147 12.94 7.83 -35.78
N VAL A 148 13.84 6.93 -35.41
CA VAL A 148 13.71 6.09 -34.20
C VAL A 148 14.02 6.89 -32.92
N GLU A 149 14.91 7.87 -32.98
CA GLU A 149 15.15 8.82 -31.88
C GLU A 149 14.04 9.89 -31.78
N ALA A 150 13.61 10.46 -32.91
CA ALA A 150 12.57 11.49 -32.96
C ALA A 150 11.14 10.94 -32.75
N VAL A 151 10.85 9.76 -33.31
CA VAL A 151 9.69 8.92 -32.93
C VAL A 151 10.12 7.94 -31.84
N GLY A 152 10.91 8.44 -30.87
CA GLY A 152 11.05 7.88 -29.55
C GLY A 152 9.69 7.91 -28.85
N VAL A 153 8.84 6.93 -29.17
CA VAL A 153 7.54 6.74 -28.55
C VAL A 153 7.76 6.65 -27.06
N ARG A 154 7.36 7.70 -26.33
CA ARG A 154 7.11 7.60 -24.90
C ARG A 154 5.98 6.59 -24.72
N LYS A 155 6.36 5.32 -24.56
CA LYS A 155 5.74 4.52 -23.51
C LYS A 155 5.88 5.37 -22.25
N ASP A 156 4.77 5.93 -21.80
CA ASP A 156 4.61 6.04 -20.36
C ASP A 156 4.80 4.60 -19.86
N GLU A 157 5.83 4.37 -19.06
CA GLU A 157 5.97 3.10 -18.39
C GLU A 157 4.71 2.94 -17.54
N ASN A 158 3.83 2.01 -17.90
CA ASN A 158 2.87 1.44 -16.95
C ASN A 158 3.69 0.70 -15.89
N LYS A 159 4.26 1.48 -14.97
CA LYS A 159 4.99 0.99 -13.81
C LYS A 159 4.03 0.09 -13.07
N GLU A 160 4.50 -1.11 -12.74
CA GLU A 160 3.66 -2.14 -12.14
C GLU A 160 3.40 -1.78 -10.67
N LEU A 161 2.46 -0.85 -10.46
CA LEU A 161 2.05 -0.36 -9.15
C LEU A 161 1.17 -1.40 -8.44
N TYR A 162 1.72 -2.10 -7.46
CA TYR A 162 0.96 -3.00 -6.61
C TYR A 162 0.21 -2.17 -5.57
N LYS A 163 -1.12 -2.20 -5.63
CA LYS A 163 -2.02 -1.45 -4.73
C LYS A 163 -2.60 -2.35 -3.64
N TYR A 164 -2.63 -1.86 -2.40
CA TYR A 164 -3.12 -2.56 -1.21
C TYR A 164 -4.04 -1.65 -0.40
N LYS A 165 -5.24 -2.12 -0.07
CA LYS A 165 -6.22 -1.34 0.70
C LYS A 165 -5.77 -1.17 2.15
N LEU A 166 -5.95 0.03 2.67
CA LEU A 166 -5.82 0.35 4.08
C LEU A 166 -7.22 0.62 4.65
N TYR A 167 -7.43 0.21 5.89
CA TYR A 167 -8.65 0.42 6.70
C TYR A 167 -8.28 1.18 7.98
N GLY A 168 -9.28 1.61 8.75
CA GLY A 168 -9.11 2.46 9.94
C GLY A 168 -9.26 3.96 9.66
N ASP A 169 -9.13 4.74 10.72
CA ASP A 169 -9.33 6.18 10.79
C ASP A 169 -8.63 6.74 12.04
N ILE A 170 -8.71 8.06 12.26
CA ILE A 170 -7.98 8.74 13.34
C ILE A 170 -8.76 8.79 14.67
N ASP A 171 -10.08 8.55 14.69
CA ASP A 171 -10.91 8.76 15.89
C ASP A 171 -11.40 7.48 16.58
N GLU A 172 -11.77 6.45 15.82
CA GLU A 172 -12.17 5.13 16.35
C GLU A 172 -10.97 4.19 16.47
N TYR A 173 -10.09 4.18 15.46
CA TYR A 173 -8.93 3.27 15.41
C TYR A 173 -7.64 3.94 15.87
N ALA A 174 -7.48 5.24 15.65
CA ALA A 174 -6.23 6.00 15.84
C ALA A 174 -5.03 5.55 14.98
N TYR A 175 -5.22 4.58 14.08
CA TYR A 175 -4.21 4.05 13.15
C TYR A 175 -4.86 3.52 11.86
N TYR A 176 -4.02 3.29 10.84
CA TYR A 176 -4.40 2.62 9.59
C TYR A 176 -3.74 1.25 9.50
N PHE A 177 -4.48 0.26 9.01
CA PHE A 177 -4.05 -1.14 8.97
C PHE A 177 -4.40 -1.80 7.63
N LEU A 178 -3.74 -2.92 7.33
CA LEU A 178 -4.07 -3.78 6.19
C LEU A 178 -4.00 -5.26 6.58
N ASP A 179 -4.53 -6.12 5.71
CA ASP A 179 -4.48 -7.56 5.89
C ASP A 179 -3.29 -8.17 5.13
N ILE A 180 -2.57 -9.08 5.77
CA ILE A 180 -1.52 -9.90 5.15
C ILE A 180 -1.80 -11.38 5.45
N ASP A 181 -1.57 -12.23 4.46
CA ASP A 181 -1.76 -13.69 4.56
C ASP A 181 -0.45 -14.36 4.99
N ILE A 182 -0.48 -15.18 6.05
CA ILE A 182 0.73 -15.72 6.70
C ILE A 182 0.59 -17.22 6.98
N GLY A 183 1.63 -18.00 6.67
CA GLY A 183 1.68 -19.45 6.92
C GLY A 183 1.24 -20.32 5.74
N THR A 184 1.10 -21.63 5.98
CA THR A 184 0.63 -22.60 4.96
C THR A 184 -0.15 -23.76 5.59
N PRO A 185 -1.50 -23.78 5.53
CA PRO A 185 -2.38 -22.80 4.89
C PRO A 185 -2.28 -21.39 5.47
N GLU A 186 -2.66 -20.40 4.67
CA GLU A 186 -2.60 -18.98 4.99
C GLU A 186 -3.63 -18.62 6.07
N GLN A 187 -3.15 -18.03 7.17
CA GLN A 187 -3.93 -17.34 8.20
C GLN A 187 -3.82 -15.84 7.91
N ARG A 188 -4.95 -15.15 7.70
CA ARG A 188 -4.97 -13.71 7.44
C ARG A 188 -4.80 -12.95 8.74
N ILE A 189 -4.01 -11.88 8.77
CA ILE A 189 -3.77 -11.06 9.97
C ILE A 189 -3.86 -9.59 9.60
N SER A 190 -4.68 -8.82 10.35
CA SER A 190 -4.69 -7.36 10.30
C SER A 190 -3.46 -6.77 11.02
N LEU A 191 -2.74 -5.86 10.35
CA LEU A 191 -1.50 -5.28 10.85
C LEU A 191 -1.48 -3.76 10.68
N ILE A 192 -1.13 -3.03 11.74
CA ILE A 192 -0.93 -1.57 11.71
C ILE A 192 0.24 -1.23 10.77
N LEU A 193 0.01 -0.26 9.89
CA LEU A 193 1.00 0.23 8.93
C LEU A 193 1.93 1.24 9.61
N ASP A 194 3.15 0.83 9.96
CA ASP A 194 4.05 1.58 10.84
C ASP A 194 5.36 1.93 10.12
N THR A 195 5.60 3.20 9.78
CA THR A 195 6.89 3.64 9.20
C THR A 195 7.95 3.98 10.25
N GLY A 196 7.59 4.12 11.53
CA GLY A 196 8.50 4.35 12.65
C GLY A 196 9.30 3.12 13.11
N SER A 197 8.74 1.91 13.03
CA SER A 197 9.39 0.66 13.47
C SER A 197 9.85 -0.26 12.33
N SER A 198 10.55 -1.36 12.70
CA SER A 198 11.22 -2.30 11.80
C SER A 198 10.67 -3.74 11.86
N SER A 199 9.78 -4.00 12.82
CA SER A 199 9.35 -5.34 13.23
C SER A 199 8.04 -5.69 12.55
N LEU A 200 7.84 -6.97 12.19
CA LEU A 200 6.51 -7.49 11.87
C LEU A 200 6.18 -8.48 12.97
N SER A 201 5.11 -8.21 13.74
CA SER A 201 4.80 -9.00 14.93
C SER A 201 3.32 -8.95 15.32
N PHE A 202 2.85 -10.03 15.94
CA PHE A 202 1.47 -10.26 16.36
C PHE A 202 1.41 -11.36 17.44
N PRO A 203 0.33 -11.48 18.24
CA PRO A 203 0.13 -12.59 19.17
C PRO A 203 0.02 -13.95 18.51
N CYS A 204 0.42 -14.98 19.25
CA CYS A 204 0.34 -16.37 18.82
C CYS A 204 -0.53 -17.22 19.75
N ALA A 205 -1.03 -18.33 19.22
CA ALA A 205 -1.72 -19.35 20.00
C ALA A 205 -0.85 -19.82 21.19
N GLY A 206 -1.40 -19.67 22.40
CA GLY A 206 -0.68 -19.95 23.65
C GLY A 206 -0.24 -18.71 24.43
N CYS A 207 -0.37 -17.48 23.88
CA CYS A 207 -0.36 -16.28 24.72
C CYS A 207 -1.55 -16.29 25.68
N LYS A 208 -1.33 -15.84 26.92
CA LYS A 208 -2.37 -15.59 27.92
C LYS A 208 -2.49 -14.12 28.31
N ASP A 209 -1.38 -13.39 28.16
CA ASP A 209 -1.18 -12.02 28.60
C ASP A 209 -1.14 -11.07 27.38
N CYS A 210 -2.08 -11.28 26.43
CA CYS A 210 -2.24 -10.51 25.19
C CYS A 210 -3.67 -9.93 25.08
N GLY A 211 -3.87 -8.98 24.17
CA GLY A 211 -5.17 -8.39 23.86
C GLY A 211 -6.16 -9.34 23.17
N ILE A 212 -7.39 -8.86 22.98
CA ILE A 212 -8.40 -9.49 22.10
C ILE A 212 -8.56 -8.60 20.87
N HIS A 213 -8.12 -9.11 19.73
CA HIS A 213 -8.04 -8.39 18.46
C HIS A 213 -9.11 -8.86 17.46
N MET A 214 -9.05 -8.34 16.24
CA MET A 214 -9.90 -8.73 15.12
C MET A 214 -9.70 -10.21 14.75
N GLU A 215 -8.49 -10.73 14.76
CA GLU A 215 -8.21 -12.16 14.54
C GLU A 215 -7.78 -12.89 15.82
N ASN A 216 -8.02 -14.21 15.82
CA ASN A 216 -7.46 -15.10 16.82
C ASN A 216 -5.91 -15.14 16.71
N PRO A 217 -5.16 -15.21 17.83
CA PRO A 217 -3.70 -15.30 17.83
C PRO A 217 -3.15 -16.40 16.91
N PHE A 218 -2.14 -16.06 16.10
CA PHE A 218 -1.61 -16.90 15.03
C PHE A 218 -1.17 -18.28 15.53
N ASN A 219 -1.69 -19.35 14.92
CA ASN A 219 -1.39 -20.70 15.33
C ASN A 219 -0.25 -21.29 14.48
N LEU A 220 0.95 -21.33 15.06
CA LEU A 220 2.14 -21.91 14.43
C LEU A 220 1.94 -23.39 14.08
N ASN A 221 1.25 -24.16 14.93
CA ASN A 221 1.03 -25.60 14.72
C ASN A 221 0.11 -25.86 13.51
N ASN A 222 -0.75 -24.90 13.16
CA ASN A 222 -1.60 -24.98 11.97
C ASN A 222 -0.85 -24.60 10.68
N SER A 223 0.33 -23.96 10.78
CA SER A 223 1.16 -23.59 9.63
C SER A 223 2.31 -24.57 9.44
N ARG A 224 2.25 -25.35 8.34
CA ARG A 224 3.27 -26.35 7.96
C ARG A 224 4.61 -25.73 7.58
N THR A 225 4.66 -24.41 7.40
CA THR A 225 5.86 -23.65 7.03
C THR A 225 6.42 -22.83 8.20
N SER A 226 5.79 -22.85 9.37
CA SER A 226 6.29 -22.16 10.55
C SER A 226 7.60 -22.79 11.05
N SER A 227 8.50 -21.95 11.59
CA SER A 227 9.79 -22.39 12.12
C SER A 227 10.26 -21.45 13.22
N ILE A 228 10.19 -21.90 14.48
CA ILE A 228 10.63 -21.15 15.66
C ILE A 228 12.16 -21.02 15.66
N LEU A 229 12.66 -19.82 15.97
CA LEU A 229 14.10 -19.56 16.05
C LEU A 229 14.63 -19.98 17.44
N TYR A 230 15.05 -21.23 17.55
CA TYR A 230 15.67 -21.79 18.75
C TYR A 230 17.14 -21.40 18.92
N CYS A 231 17.64 -21.46 20.15
CA CYS A 231 19.03 -21.19 20.52
C CYS A 231 19.46 -22.07 21.71
N ASN A 232 20.67 -22.64 21.66
CA ASN A 232 21.12 -23.65 22.64
C ASN A 232 22.29 -23.20 23.53
N LYS A 233 23.00 -22.11 23.19
CA LYS A 233 24.19 -21.60 23.91
C LYS A 233 24.35 -20.07 23.72
N ASP A 234 23.33 -19.31 24.08
CA ASP A 234 23.24 -17.83 24.00
C ASP A 234 23.39 -17.16 22.63
N GLU A 235 24.03 -17.80 21.65
CA GLU A 235 24.14 -17.31 20.28
C GLU A 235 22.79 -17.36 19.55
N CYS A 236 22.21 -16.17 19.35
CA CYS A 236 21.17 -15.92 18.37
C CYS A 236 21.72 -15.05 17.23
N PRO A 237 21.21 -15.22 15.99
CA PRO A 237 21.51 -14.28 14.92
C PRO A 237 21.00 -12.88 15.26
N PHE A 238 21.53 -11.87 14.57
CA PHE A 238 21.14 -10.46 14.72
C PHE A 238 21.36 -9.85 16.13
N LYS A 239 22.21 -10.48 16.96
CA LYS A 239 22.48 -10.09 18.36
C LYS A 239 21.22 -10.08 19.26
N LEU A 240 20.24 -10.92 18.94
CA LEU A 240 19.07 -11.16 19.79
C LEU A 240 19.49 -11.88 21.08
N LYS A 241 18.70 -11.78 22.14
CA LYS A 241 18.94 -12.53 23.39
C LYS A 241 18.34 -13.94 23.29
N CYS A 242 19.06 -14.95 23.76
CA CYS A 242 18.47 -16.26 23.99
C CYS A 242 17.69 -16.26 25.31
N VAL A 243 16.43 -16.68 25.31
CA VAL A 243 15.56 -16.77 26.49
C VAL A 243 14.75 -18.06 26.43
N LYS A 244 14.87 -18.92 27.45
CA LYS A 244 14.17 -20.23 27.53
C LYS A 244 14.33 -21.08 26.24
N GLY A 245 15.54 -21.05 25.65
CA GLY A 245 15.89 -21.80 24.43
C GLY A 245 15.37 -21.20 23.11
N LYS A 246 14.80 -20.00 23.12
CA LYS A 246 14.31 -19.30 21.92
C LYS A 246 14.92 -17.90 21.81
N CYS A 247 15.12 -17.40 20.60
CA CYS A 247 15.58 -16.03 20.38
C CYS A 247 14.45 -15.05 20.68
N ALA A 248 14.63 -14.20 21.68
CA ALA A 248 13.59 -13.36 22.24
C ALA A 248 13.17 -12.22 21.30
N TYR A 249 11.85 -11.97 21.24
CA TYR A 249 11.29 -10.73 20.72
C TYR A 249 11.06 -9.76 21.88
N LEU A 250 11.42 -8.49 21.68
CA LEU A 250 11.16 -7.39 22.60
C LEU A 250 11.06 -6.10 21.79
N GLN A 251 9.99 -5.34 21.99
CA GLN A 251 9.76 -4.04 21.39
C GLN A 251 9.16 -3.09 22.43
N SER A 252 9.61 -1.84 22.43
CA SER A 252 9.04 -0.76 23.24
C SER A 252 8.68 0.40 22.31
N TYR A 253 7.53 1.02 22.52
CA TYR A 253 7.01 2.09 21.67
C TYR A 253 7.09 3.46 22.35
N CYS A 254 6.93 4.55 21.57
CA CYS A 254 7.05 5.93 22.10
C CYS A 254 5.94 6.30 23.09
N GLU A 255 4.77 5.67 22.96
CA GLU A 255 3.62 5.69 23.87
C GLU A 255 3.87 4.99 25.22
N GLY A 256 4.97 4.23 25.36
CA GLY A 256 5.35 3.52 26.57
C GLY A 256 5.02 2.02 26.59
N SER A 257 4.11 1.54 25.73
CA SER A 257 3.77 0.11 25.61
C SER A 257 5.00 -0.76 25.32
N GLN A 258 5.08 -1.91 25.98
CA GLN A 258 6.09 -2.93 25.73
C GLN A 258 5.44 -4.25 25.30
N ILE A 259 6.11 -4.95 24.40
CA ILE A 259 5.68 -6.25 23.88
C ILE A 259 6.87 -7.20 23.93
N SER A 260 6.64 -8.43 24.39
CA SER A 260 7.70 -9.45 24.42
C SER A 260 7.23 -10.84 24.00
N GLY A 261 8.19 -11.70 23.66
CA GLY A 261 7.94 -13.07 23.26
C GLY A 261 9.15 -13.69 22.56
N PHE A 262 8.94 -14.35 21.41
CA PHE A 262 10.02 -15.01 20.67
C PHE A 262 9.93 -14.79 19.16
N TYR A 263 11.04 -14.97 18.45
CA TYR A 263 11.07 -14.94 16.99
C TYR A 263 10.75 -16.30 16.36
N PHE A 264 10.02 -16.26 15.25
CA PHE A 264 9.84 -17.38 14.34
C PHE A 264 9.92 -16.89 12.89
N SER A 265 10.01 -17.80 11.93
CA SER A 265 9.87 -17.48 10.51
C SER A 265 8.73 -18.26 9.88
N ASP A 266 8.06 -17.62 8.93
CA ASP A 266 7.06 -18.26 8.08
C ASP A 266 7.00 -17.57 6.71
N VAL A 267 6.26 -18.16 5.77
CA VAL A 267 5.88 -17.53 4.51
C VAL A 267 4.84 -16.44 4.79
N ILE A 268 4.99 -15.29 4.15
CA ILE A 268 3.94 -14.27 4.04
C ILE A 268 3.59 -14.09 2.55
N SER A 269 2.32 -13.81 2.28
CA SER A 269 1.72 -13.51 0.98
C SER A 269 0.99 -12.18 1.08
N ILE A 270 1.20 -11.30 0.10
CA ILE A 270 0.62 -9.95 0.08
C ILE A 270 -0.18 -9.82 -1.21
N PRO A 271 -1.50 -10.12 -1.20
CA PRO A 271 -2.33 -10.04 -2.40
C PRO A 271 -2.67 -8.58 -2.73
N SER A 272 -2.17 -8.09 -3.86
CA SER A 272 -2.56 -6.80 -4.41
C SER A 272 -3.85 -6.93 -5.21
N HIS A 273 -4.71 -5.91 -5.13
CA HIS A 273 -6.02 -5.96 -5.79
C HIS A 273 -6.00 -5.68 -7.30
N ASN A 274 -4.83 -5.34 -7.87
CA ASN A 274 -4.66 -5.12 -9.31
C ASN A 274 -3.57 -6.00 -9.95
N ASN A 275 -2.39 -6.13 -9.34
CA ASN A 275 -1.20 -6.70 -10.02
C ASN A 275 -0.74 -8.07 -9.49
N GLY A 276 -1.53 -8.74 -8.64
CA GLY A 276 -1.25 -10.10 -8.16
C GLY A 276 -0.56 -10.16 -6.79
N ILE A 277 0.11 -11.28 -6.49
CA ILE A 277 0.59 -11.61 -5.14
C ILE A 277 2.13 -11.55 -5.08
N ILE A 278 2.67 -10.92 -4.04
CA ILE A 278 4.10 -10.98 -3.69
C ILE A 278 4.23 -11.81 -2.41
N SER A 279 5.00 -12.90 -2.45
CA SER A 279 5.19 -13.80 -1.30
C SER A 279 6.67 -14.07 -1.01
N PHE A 280 7.04 -14.17 0.27
CA PHE A 280 8.40 -14.47 0.73
C PHE A 280 8.44 -14.97 2.17
N ARG A 281 9.52 -15.64 2.59
CA ARG A 281 9.74 -15.99 4.00
C ARG A 281 10.29 -14.78 4.78
N LYS A 282 9.71 -14.47 5.94
CA LYS A 282 10.18 -13.42 6.85
C LYS A 282 10.33 -13.95 8.27
N LEU A 283 11.30 -13.39 9.02
CA LEU A 283 11.41 -13.53 10.47
C LEU A 283 10.52 -12.47 11.15
N MET A 284 9.69 -12.93 12.09
CA MET A 284 8.57 -12.20 12.70
C MET A 284 8.55 -12.40 14.22
N GLY A 285 8.07 -11.40 14.95
CA GLY A 285 7.89 -11.45 16.40
C GLY A 285 6.56 -12.11 16.78
N CYS A 286 6.60 -13.11 17.65
CA CYS A 286 5.44 -13.76 18.23
C CYS A 286 5.20 -13.17 19.62
N HIS A 287 4.09 -12.45 19.82
CA HIS A 287 3.78 -11.86 21.13
C HIS A 287 3.32 -12.95 22.10
N MET A 288 3.88 -12.92 23.30
CA MET A 288 3.53 -13.77 24.44
C MET A 288 3.17 -12.95 25.69
N HIS A 289 3.35 -11.63 25.61
CA HIS A 289 2.98 -10.63 26.62
C HIS A 289 2.87 -9.27 25.92
N GLU A 290 1.78 -8.55 26.17
CA GLU A 290 1.48 -7.20 25.66
C GLU A 290 1.04 -6.28 26.81
N GLU A 291 1.25 -4.98 26.64
CA GLU A 291 0.95 -3.96 27.65
C GLU A 291 0.15 -2.78 27.08
N SER A 292 -0.51 -2.06 27.97
CA SER A 292 -1.08 -0.73 27.70
C SER A 292 -2.06 -0.74 26.52
N LEU A 293 -1.80 0.04 25.46
CA LEU A 293 -2.76 0.25 24.37
C LEU A 293 -3.03 -1.02 23.54
N PHE A 294 -2.07 -1.95 23.46
CA PHE A 294 -2.22 -3.20 22.72
C PHE A 294 -3.32 -4.10 23.30
N LEU A 295 -3.60 -4.01 24.60
CA LEU A 295 -4.68 -4.78 25.26
C LEU A 295 -6.10 -4.37 24.80
N HIS A 296 -6.23 -3.24 24.09
CA HIS A 296 -7.51 -2.71 23.59
C HIS A 296 -7.51 -2.50 22.05
N GLN A 297 -6.39 -2.79 21.39
CA GLN A 297 -6.19 -2.60 19.96
C GLN A 297 -7.01 -3.60 19.12
N GLN A 298 -7.73 -3.11 18.10
CA GLN A 298 -8.48 -3.97 17.17
C GLN A 298 -7.56 -4.69 16.18
N ALA A 299 -6.60 -4.01 15.56
CA ALA A 299 -5.65 -4.66 14.65
C ALA A 299 -4.81 -5.72 15.39
N THR A 300 -4.62 -6.89 14.77
CA THR A 300 -3.98 -8.06 15.40
C THR A 300 -2.44 -7.95 15.51
N GLY A 301 -1.81 -6.93 14.94
CA GLY A 301 -0.36 -6.72 15.09
C GLY A 301 0.17 -5.47 14.40
N VAL A 302 1.48 -5.45 14.17
CA VAL A 302 2.21 -4.30 13.59
C VAL A 302 3.07 -4.73 12.40
N LEU A 303 3.13 -3.88 11.38
CA LEU A 303 3.92 -4.01 10.17
C LEU A 303 4.91 -2.83 10.03
N GLY A 304 6.09 -2.98 10.63
CA GLY A 304 7.20 -2.04 10.56
C GLY A 304 7.83 -1.97 9.16
N LEU A 305 7.81 -0.77 8.57
CA LEU A 305 8.26 -0.46 7.21
C LEU A 305 9.64 0.23 7.12
N SER A 306 10.32 0.49 8.25
CA SER A 306 11.69 1.06 8.22
C SER A 306 12.73 0.08 7.64
N LEU A 307 13.98 0.53 7.48
CA LEU A 307 14.99 -0.19 6.69
C LEU A 307 15.91 -1.07 7.54
N THR A 308 16.45 -2.12 6.91
CA THR A 308 17.30 -3.12 7.58
C THR A 308 18.63 -2.52 8.03
N LYS A 309 18.81 -2.44 9.36
CA LYS A 309 20.06 -2.03 10.00
C LYS A 309 21.18 -3.06 9.76
N PRO A 310 22.47 -2.68 9.80
CA PRO A 310 23.58 -3.63 9.71
C PRO A 310 23.52 -4.64 10.86
N ASN A 311 23.58 -5.93 10.54
CA ASN A 311 23.38 -7.04 11.47
C ASN A 311 21.99 -7.06 12.16
N GLY A 312 21.00 -6.33 11.66
CA GLY A 312 19.62 -6.39 12.13
C GLY A 312 18.78 -7.42 11.37
N VAL A 313 17.60 -7.75 11.92
CA VAL A 313 16.60 -8.60 11.26
C VAL A 313 16.13 -7.92 9.96
N PRO A 314 16.08 -8.62 8.81
CA PRO A 314 15.55 -8.06 7.57
C PRO A 314 14.09 -7.59 7.70
N THR A 315 13.84 -6.32 7.37
CA THR A 315 12.51 -5.70 7.49
C THR A 315 11.58 -6.13 6.36
N PHE A 316 10.29 -5.83 6.48
CA PHE A 316 9.29 -6.20 5.48
C PHE A 316 9.60 -5.57 4.11
N ILE A 317 9.87 -4.27 4.09
CA ILE A 317 10.14 -3.49 2.88
C ILE A 317 11.37 -3.99 2.12
N ASP A 318 12.49 -4.27 2.80
CA ASP A 318 13.69 -4.78 2.14
C ASP A 318 13.52 -6.19 1.58
N LEU A 319 12.73 -7.05 2.25
CA LEU A 319 12.40 -8.37 1.74
C LEU A 319 11.42 -8.30 0.56
N LEU A 320 10.44 -7.40 0.58
CA LEU A 320 9.50 -7.18 -0.52
C LEU A 320 10.27 -6.80 -1.79
N PHE A 321 11.06 -5.72 -1.75
CA PHE A 321 11.86 -5.26 -2.91
C PHE A 321 13.07 -6.16 -3.25
N LYS A 322 13.36 -7.20 -2.45
CA LYS A 322 14.32 -8.25 -2.81
C LYS A 322 13.67 -9.37 -3.62
N ASN A 323 12.38 -9.63 -3.45
CA ASN A 323 11.65 -10.67 -4.16
C ASN A 323 10.87 -10.11 -5.38
N ALA A 324 10.45 -8.85 -5.34
CA ALA A 324 9.81 -8.14 -6.46
C ALA A 324 10.83 -7.29 -7.25
N LEU A 325 11.80 -7.95 -7.90
CA LEU A 325 12.94 -7.27 -8.57
C LEU A 325 12.56 -6.43 -9.79
N HIS A 326 11.38 -6.65 -10.37
CA HIS A 326 10.79 -5.85 -11.45
C HIS A 326 10.19 -4.53 -10.96
N VAL A 327 9.91 -4.42 -9.67
CA VAL A 327 9.23 -3.28 -9.04
C VAL A 327 10.26 -2.24 -8.58
N PRO A 328 10.13 -0.95 -8.96
CA PRO A 328 11.02 0.10 -8.45
C PRO A 328 11.01 0.18 -6.93
N LYS A 329 12.17 0.43 -6.31
CA LYS A 329 12.33 0.57 -4.84
C LYS A 329 11.74 1.88 -4.30
N MET A 330 10.43 2.00 -4.41
CA MET A 330 9.62 3.14 -4.00
C MET A 330 8.25 2.63 -3.54
N PHE A 331 7.73 3.16 -2.44
CA PHE A 331 6.34 2.96 -2.05
C PHE A 331 5.71 4.30 -1.66
N SER A 332 4.39 4.41 -1.72
CA SER A 332 3.68 5.59 -1.20
C SER A 332 2.48 5.20 -0.36
N ILE A 333 2.23 5.98 0.68
CA ILE A 333 1.05 5.86 1.53
C ILE A 333 0.13 7.04 1.22
N CYS A 334 -1.16 6.77 0.98
CA CYS A 334 -2.20 7.76 0.71
C CYS A 334 -3.43 7.43 1.57
N ILE A 335 -3.69 8.19 2.64
CA ILE A 335 -4.85 7.98 3.51
C ILE A 335 -5.91 9.06 3.32
N SER A 336 -7.17 8.64 3.36
CA SER A 336 -8.34 9.52 3.43
C SER A 336 -8.74 9.75 4.90
N GLU A 337 -9.99 10.12 5.20
CA GLU A 337 -10.52 10.08 6.57
C GLU A 337 -10.87 8.64 7.01
N PHE A 338 -11.25 7.78 6.06
CA PHE A 338 -11.72 6.42 6.31
C PHE A 338 -11.04 5.45 5.35
N GLY A 339 -9.99 4.78 5.81
CA GLY A 339 -9.12 3.94 4.98
C GLY A 339 -8.25 4.73 3.98
N GLY A 340 -7.53 4.00 3.15
CA GLY A 340 -6.51 4.54 2.25
C GLY A 340 -5.90 3.49 1.33
N GLU A 341 -4.76 3.80 0.72
CA GLU A 341 -4.01 2.86 -0.11
C GLU A 341 -2.50 2.93 0.17
N LEU A 342 -1.89 1.76 0.30
CA LEU A 342 -0.45 1.56 0.17
C LEU A 342 -0.16 1.15 -1.27
N ILE A 343 0.75 1.87 -1.93
CA ILE A 343 1.17 1.65 -3.30
C ILE A 343 2.64 1.24 -3.29
N VAL A 344 3.00 0.19 -4.00
CA VAL A 344 4.37 -0.31 -4.11
C VAL A 344 4.81 -0.30 -5.58
N GLY A 345 6.00 0.23 -5.85
CA GLY A 345 6.55 0.47 -7.19
C GLY A 345 6.56 1.94 -7.63
N GLY A 346 5.97 2.83 -6.84
CA GLY A 346 5.86 4.24 -7.16
C GLY A 346 4.79 4.95 -6.33
N TYR A 347 4.06 5.82 -7.01
CA TYR A 347 2.91 6.60 -6.55
C TYR A 347 1.93 6.73 -7.73
N ASP A 348 0.66 7.03 -7.48
CA ASP A 348 -0.33 7.18 -8.53
C ASP A 348 -0.45 8.65 -8.98
N LYS A 349 -0.23 8.92 -10.27
CA LYS A 349 -0.41 10.26 -10.85
C LYS A 349 -1.87 10.71 -10.79
N THR A 350 -2.84 9.79 -10.83
CA THR A 350 -4.28 10.10 -10.90
C THR A 350 -4.85 10.59 -9.58
N TYR A 351 -4.16 10.35 -8.46
CA TYR A 351 -4.57 10.85 -7.15
C TYR A 351 -4.07 12.26 -6.85
N ILE A 352 -3.08 12.78 -7.60
CA ILE A 352 -2.51 14.11 -7.35
C ILE A 352 -3.60 15.18 -7.51
N ALA A 353 -3.72 16.06 -6.51
CA ALA A 353 -4.66 17.17 -6.59
C ALA A 353 -4.22 18.16 -7.69
N MET A 354 -5.15 18.47 -8.61
CA MET A 354 -5.02 19.63 -9.46
C MET A 354 -5.19 20.89 -8.60
N LYS A 355 -4.44 21.94 -8.92
CA LYS A 355 -4.66 23.25 -8.31
C LYS A 355 -5.94 23.87 -8.87
N ASP A 356 -6.85 24.30 -8.00
CA ASP A 356 -8.04 25.04 -8.44
C ASP A 356 -7.61 26.31 -9.19
N GLY A 357 -7.93 26.35 -10.48
CA GLY A 357 -7.95 27.60 -11.24
C GLY A 357 -8.98 28.53 -10.61
N THR A 358 -8.64 29.82 -10.49
CA THR A 358 -9.46 30.81 -9.80
C THR A 358 -10.91 30.79 -10.30
N ALA A 359 -11.85 30.54 -9.39
CA ALA A 359 -13.29 30.67 -9.64
C ALA A 359 -13.68 32.16 -9.78
N GLY A 360 -13.23 32.78 -10.87
CA GLY A 360 -13.65 34.10 -11.29
C GLY A 360 -15.12 34.05 -11.71
N ALA A 361 -15.93 34.94 -11.16
CA ALA A 361 -17.37 34.96 -11.45
C ALA A 361 -17.62 35.31 -12.92
N ILE A 362 -18.17 34.35 -13.67
CA ILE A 362 -18.90 34.64 -14.90
C ILE A 362 -20.36 34.84 -14.48
N GLY A 363 -20.78 36.10 -14.43
CA GLY A 363 -22.19 36.44 -14.27
C GLY A 363 -23.01 35.90 -15.45
N VAL A 364 -24.21 35.41 -15.18
CA VAL A 364 -25.17 35.10 -16.24
C VAL A 364 -25.68 36.43 -16.79
N ASP A 365 -25.33 36.74 -18.03
CA ASP A 365 -25.98 37.77 -18.82
C ASP A 365 -26.28 37.23 -20.24
N GLY A 366 -27.39 37.67 -20.82
CA GLY A 366 -28.02 37.00 -21.97
C GLY A 366 -27.81 37.72 -23.30
N GLY A 367 -27.45 36.98 -24.35
CA GLY A 367 -27.33 37.53 -25.70
C GLY A 367 -27.46 36.48 -26.80
N ASN A 368 -28.44 36.65 -27.71
CA ASN A 368 -28.58 35.82 -28.91
C ASN A 368 -27.51 36.19 -29.96
N GLY A 369 -26.94 35.20 -30.63
CA GLY A 369 -25.98 35.41 -31.72
C GLY A 369 -25.71 34.14 -32.52
N SER A 370 -26.51 33.89 -33.56
CA SER A 370 -26.34 32.75 -34.46
C SER A 370 -25.36 33.05 -35.60
N HIS A 371 -24.32 32.23 -35.79
CA HIS A 371 -23.73 32.01 -37.12
C HIS A 371 -23.03 30.64 -37.22
N SER A 372 -23.08 30.07 -38.43
CA SER A 372 -22.47 28.79 -38.79
C SER A 372 -21.14 29.00 -39.50
N GLY A 373 -20.15 28.17 -39.17
CA GLY A 373 -18.84 28.11 -39.84
C GLY A 373 -18.12 26.82 -39.46
N SER A 374 -17.38 26.22 -40.38
CA SER A 374 -16.80 24.88 -40.20
C SER A 374 -15.32 24.79 -40.59
N HIS A 375 -14.68 23.74 -40.05
CA HIS A 375 -13.38 23.14 -40.42
C HIS A 375 -12.05 23.67 -39.84
N SER A 376 -11.27 22.67 -39.41
CA SER A 376 -9.81 22.61 -39.22
C SER A 376 -9.18 23.37 -38.04
N GLY A 377 -8.27 22.69 -37.32
CA GLY A 377 -7.53 23.27 -36.18
C GLY A 377 -7.12 22.27 -35.09
N SER A 378 -6.51 21.13 -35.43
CA SER A 378 -6.11 20.08 -34.47
C SER A 378 -4.85 20.45 -33.65
N HIS A 379 -4.95 21.51 -32.85
CA HIS A 379 -3.83 22.07 -32.08
C HIS A 379 -4.10 22.25 -30.57
N SER A 380 -5.35 22.25 -30.14
CA SER A 380 -5.79 22.37 -28.73
C SER A 380 -5.22 21.27 -27.81
N ASP A 381 -5.43 20.02 -28.19
CA ASP A 381 -5.35 18.85 -27.30
C ASP A 381 -3.92 18.60 -26.77
N ASN A 382 -2.92 19.06 -27.52
CA ASN A 382 -1.50 18.97 -27.16
C ASN A 382 -1.06 20.08 -26.19
N GLU A 383 -1.75 21.21 -26.17
CA GLU A 383 -1.49 22.31 -25.23
C GLU A 383 -2.27 22.10 -23.92
N GLU A 384 -3.53 21.69 -24.01
CA GLU A 384 -4.35 21.31 -22.86
C GLU A 384 -3.70 20.17 -22.05
N ARG A 385 -3.23 19.10 -22.70
CA ARG A 385 -2.47 18.03 -22.03
C ARG A 385 -1.11 18.48 -21.46
N ARG A 386 -0.50 19.55 -21.99
CA ARG A 386 0.74 20.13 -21.42
C ARG A 386 0.46 21.04 -20.22
N ASN A 387 -0.71 21.68 -20.18
CA ASN A 387 -1.13 22.53 -19.08
C ASN A 387 -1.66 21.69 -17.90
N LEU A 388 -2.42 20.63 -18.16
CA LEU A 388 -2.72 19.56 -17.19
C LEU A 388 -1.44 19.00 -16.54
N ALA A 389 -0.36 18.85 -17.31
CA ALA A 389 0.95 18.39 -16.83
C ALA A 389 1.82 19.48 -16.15
N ARG A 390 1.34 20.73 -16.07
CA ARG A 390 2.02 21.87 -15.43
C ARG A 390 1.36 22.36 -14.14
N GLU A 391 0.07 22.07 -13.95
CA GLU A 391 -0.74 22.64 -12.85
C GLU A 391 -1.25 21.60 -11.84
N ALA A 392 -0.96 20.32 -12.05
CA ALA A 392 -0.91 19.32 -10.98
C ALA A 392 0.16 19.73 -9.94
N GLU A 393 -0.12 19.55 -8.65
CA GLU A 393 0.82 20.00 -7.61
C GLU A 393 2.18 19.30 -7.73
N ARG A 394 3.26 20.09 -7.83
CA ARG A 394 4.62 19.57 -8.01
C ARG A 394 5.05 18.82 -6.75
N ILE A 395 5.24 17.50 -6.88
CA ILE A 395 5.82 16.64 -5.83
C ILE A 395 7.10 17.29 -5.29
N VAL A 396 7.08 17.61 -4.00
CA VAL A 396 8.18 18.26 -3.31
C VAL A 396 9.02 17.20 -2.59
N TRP A 397 10.32 17.14 -2.87
CA TRP A 397 11.20 16.07 -2.42
C TRP A 397 12.20 16.55 -1.36
N GLU A 398 12.10 16.05 -0.13
CA GLU A 398 13.11 16.22 0.92
C GLU A 398 14.06 15.02 0.95
N SER A 399 15.29 15.22 1.45
CA SER A 399 16.26 14.13 1.60
C SER A 399 16.15 13.50 3.00
N VAL A 400 16.21 12.16 3.07
CA VAL A 400 16.15 11.44 4.34
C VAL A 400 17.45 11.67 5.11
N THR A 401 17.35 12.14 6.35
CA THR A 401 18.52 12.53 7.16
C THR A 401 19.18 11.35 7.88
N ARG A 402 18.45 10.24 8.11
CA ARG A 402 18.96 9.04 8.81
C ARG A 402 18.90 7.79 7.95
N LYS A 403 20.03 7.10 7.82
CA LYS A 403 20.24 5.97 6.89
C LYS A 403 19.25 4.80 6.98
N TYR A 404 18.54 4.64 8.11
CA TYR A 404 17.63 3.50 8.36
C TYR A 404 16.22 3.89 8.81
N TYR A 405 15.93 5.19 8.89
CA TYR A 405 14.68 5.72 9.44
C TYR A 405 14.24 6.97 8.66
N TYR A 406 12.93 7.12 8.47
CA TYR A 406 12.33 8.16 7.63
C TYR A 406 12.28 9.53 8.30
N TYR A 407 13.43 10.05 8.70
CA TYR A 407 13.57 11.41 9.24
C TYR A 407 13.79 12.43 8.12
N VAL A 408 13.16 13.60 8.25
CA VAL A 408 13.29 14.75 7.34
C VAL A 408 13.61 16.03 8.11
N LYS A 409 14.26 17.00 7.45
CA LYS A 409 14.59 18.30 8.04
C LYS A 409 13.52 19.36 7.73
N ILE A 410 12.85 19.83 8.77
CA ILE A 410 11.94 20.97 8.74
C ILE A 410 12.71 22.24 9.12
N ARG A 411 12.47 23.32 8.37
CA ARG A 411 13.13 24.64 8.50
C ARG A 411 12.20 25.76 8.96
N GLY A 412 10.90 25.59 8.77
CA GLY A 412 9.88 26.56 9.18
C GLY A 412 8.52 25.90 9.36
N LEU A 413 7.68 26.51 10.19
CA LEU A 413 6.27 26.20 10.35
C LEU A 413 5.57 27.56 10.44
N ASP A 414 5.03 27.99 9.32
CA ASP A 414 4.47 29.33 9.15
C ASP A 414 2.96 29.29 9.39
N PHE A 415 2.50 30.21 10.22
CA PHE A 415 1.11 30.35 10.64
C PHE A 415 0.72 31.83 10.49
N TYR A 416 -0.32 32.11 9.68
CA TYR A 416 -0.62 33.46 9.16
C TYR A 416 0.66 34.22 8.75
N GLY A 417 1.42 33.62 7.83
CA GLY A 417 2.67 34.14 7.27
C GLY A 417 3.89 34.14 8.19
N THR A 418 3.73 33.97 9.50
CA THR A 418 4.81 34.10 10.48
C THR A 418 5.37 32.73 10.88
N ASN A 419 6.67 32.53 10.68
CA ASN A 419 7.37 31.30 11.06
C ASN A 419 7.46 31.20 12.59
N LEU A 420 6.88 30.15 13.17
CA LEU A 420 6.85 29.93 14.61
C LEU A 420 8.20 29.38 15.15
N LEU A 421 9.08 28.87 14.28
CA LEU A 421 10.44 28.42 14.62
C LEU A 421 11.39 29.61 14.75
N SER A 422 12.24 29.60 15.78
CA SER A 422 13.37 30.53 15.89
C SER A 422 14.34 30.36 14.71
N ALA A 423 14.83 31.47 14.14
CA ALA A 423 15.47 31.54 12.82
C ALA A 423 16.64 30.57 12.52
N ASN A 424 17.29 30.00 13.55
CA ASN A 424 18.40 29.04 13.41
C ASN A 424 18.02 27.58 13.77
N LYS A 425 16.81 27.33 14.30
CA LYS A 425 16.36 26.05 14.85
C LYS A 425 15.71 25.18 13.76
N ASN A 426 16.51 24.33 13.12
CA ASN A 426 15.99 23.26 12.26
C ASN A 426 15.47 22.11 13.13
N ILE A 427 14.38 21.46 12.73
CA ILE A 427 13.81 20.28 13.41
C ILE A 427 14.05 19.05 12.53
N GLU A 428 14.47 17.93 13.13
CA GLU A 428 14.57 16.64 12.46
C GLU A 428 13.37 15.77 12.89
N MET A 429 12.34 15.66 12.03
CA MET A 429 11.08 14.99 12.36
C MET A 429 11.01 13.61 11.71
N LEU A 430 10.49 12.62 12.44
CA LEU A 430 10.17 11.30 11.89
C LEU A 430 8.87 11.37 11.08
N VAL A 431 8.84 10.76 9.90
CA VAL A 431 7.62 10.58 9.08
C VAL A 431 7.01 9.23 9.44
N ASP A 432 5.92 9.25 10.23
CA ASP A 432 5.42 8.07 10.94
C ASP A 432 3.92 7.82 10.72
N SER A 433 3.58 6.74 10.00
CA SER A 433 2.19 6.27 9.89
C SER A 433 1.71 5.47 11.10
N GLY A 434 2.62 5.07 12.01
CA GLY A 434 2.30 4.45 13.30
C GLY A 434 1.97 5.46 14.41
N SER A 435 1.98 6.77 14.12
CA SER A 435 1.70 7.84 15.07
C SER A 435 0.43 8.60 14.67
N THR A 436 -0.59 8.56 15.53
CA THR A 436 -1.92 9.16 15.30
C THR A 436 -1.86 10.65 14.97
N PHE A 437 -1.06 11.40 15.72
CA PHE A 437 -1.03 12.86 15.67
C PHE A 437 0.35 13.41 15.33
N THR A 438 0.37 14.67 14.90
CA THR A 438 1.63 15.35 14.59
C THR A 438 2.20 15.97 15.87
N HIS A 439 3.30 15.40 16.35
CA HIS A 439 3.98 15.80 17.59
C HIS A 439 5.06 16.86 17.31
N ILE A 440 4.94 18.04 17.93
CA ILE A 440 5.85 19.18 17.70
C ILE A 440 6.51 19.68 19.00
N PRO A 441 7.68 20.36 18.91
CA PRO A 441 8.33 20.97 20.07
C PRO A 441 7.41 21.92 20.84
N GLU A 442 7.48 21.89 22.17
CA GLU A 442 6.56 22.61 23.05
C GLU A 442 6.57 24.13 22.86
N ASP A 443 7.72 24.71 22.52
CA ASP A 443 7.86 26.13 22.22
C ASP A 443 7.08 26.57 20.97
N ILE A 444 6.84 25.63 20.04
CA ILE A 444 6.05 25.84 18.82
C ILE A 444 4.59 25.47 19.08
N TYR A 445 4.34 24.37 19.82
CA TYR A 445 3.00 23.95 20.23
C TYR A 445 2.27 25.07 20.98
N ASN A 446 2.90 25.64 22.02
CA ASN A 446 2.26 26.65 22.86
C ASN A 446 1.91 27.92 22.05
N ARG A 447 2.74 28.30 21.07
CA ARG A 447 2.48 29.42 20.16
C ARG A 447 1.31 29.14 19.20
N LEU A 448 1.30 27.97 18.57
CA LEU A 448 0.24 27.56 17.65
C LEU A 448 -1.10 27.41 18.38
N ASN A 449 -1.10 26.73 19.52
CA ASN A 449 -2.30 26.46 20.32
C ASN A 449 -2.93 27.76 20.85
N PHE A 450 -2.12 28.74 21.27
CA PHE A 450 -2.61 30.04 21.73
C PHE A 450 -3.48 30.75 20.69
N PHE A 451 -3.10 30.76 19.41
CA PHE A 451 -3.93 31.36 18.38
C PHE A 451 -5.14 30.50 18.01
N LEU A 452 -5.00 29.16 18.00
CA LEU A 452 -6.12 28.24 17.80
C LEU A 452 -7.16 28.36 18.94
N ASP A 453 -6.76 28.66 20.17
CA ASP A 453 -7.66 28.95 21.29
C ASP A 453 -8.48 30.24 21.07
N ILE A 454 -7.91 31.27 20.44
CA ILE A 454 -8.65 32.49 20.11
C ILE A 454 -9.65 32.24 18.98
N LEU A 455 -9.33 31.36 18.02
CA LEU A 455 -10.24 30.89 16.97
C LEU A 455 -11.29 29.88 17.49
N CYS A 456 -11.11 29.34 18.69
CA CYS A 456 -12.07 28.45 19.35
C CYS A 456 -13.09 29.26 20.17
N ILE A 457 -14.21 29.63 19.55
CA ILE A 457 -15.34 30.31 20.22
C ILE A 457 -16.33 29.25 20.70
N GLN A 458 -16.49 29.14 22.02
CA GLN A 458 -17.29 28.08 22.66
C GLN A 458 -18.77 28.45 22.85
N ASP A 459 -19.08 29.74 22.92
CA ASP A 459 -20.45 30.26 22.97
C ASP A 459 -20.59 31.42 21.98
N MET A 460 -21.30 31.18 20.88
CA MET A 460 -21.55 32.20 19.85
C MET A 460 -22.60 33.23 20.28
N ASN A 461 -23.36 32.98 21.35
CA ASN A 461 -24.34 33.92 21.90
C ASN A 461 -23.68 34.96 22.82
N ASN A 462 -22.44 34.69 23.27
CA ASN A 462 -21.69 35.59 24.14
C ASN A 462 -21.13 36.79 23.37
N ALA A 463 -22.01 37.75 23.09
CA ALA A 463 -21.68 38.98 22.41
C ALA A 463 -20.54 39.77 23.11
N PHE A 464 -20.35 39.61 24.42
CA PHE A 464 -19.22 40.24 25.13
C PHE A 464 -17.88 39.60 24.75
N ASP A 465 -17.77 38.26 24.77
CA ASP A 465 -16.53 37.56 24.39
C ASP A 465 -16.24 37.71 22.89
N ILE A 466 -17.26 37.66 22.01
CA ILE A 466 -17.10 37.95 20.58
C ILE A 466 -16.58 39.37 20.36
N ASN A 467 -17.18 40.38 21.00
CA ASN A 467 -16.69 41.77 20.87
C ASN A 467 -15.28 41.94 21.46
N LYS A 468 -14.94 41.23 22.54
CA LYS A 468 -13.60 41.21 23.13
C LYS A 468 -12.57 40.64 22.14
N ARG A 469 -12.85 39.50 21.50
CA ARG A 469 -11.98 38.89 20.48
C ARG A 469 -11.85 39.78 19.23
N LEU A 470 -12.94 40.35 18.74
CA LEU A 470 -12.93 41.27 17.59
C LEU A 470 -12.19 42.59 17.87
N LYS A 471 -12.15 43.05 19.13
CA LYS A 471 -11.39 44.22 19.56
C LYS A 471 -9.89 43.97 19.76
N MET A 472 -9.41 42.73 19.70
CA MET A 472 -7.97 42.45 19.77
C MET A 472 -7.23 43.15 18.61
N THR A 473 -6.01 43.59 18.91
CA THR A 473 -5.06 44.27 18.02
C THR A 473 -3.72 43.54 18.05
N ASN A 474 -2.79 43.88 17.16
CA ASN A 474 -1.44 43.30 17.17
C ASN A 474 -0.68 43.63 18.48
N GLU A 475 -0.97 44.77 19.09
CA GLU A 475 -0.46 45.23 20.39
C GLU A 475 -0.95 44.37 21.57
N SER A 476 -1.95 43.50 21.36
CA SER A 476 -2.45 42.57 22.37
C SER A 476 -1.51 41.36 22.60
N PHE A 477 -0.35 41.30 21.91
CA PHE A 477 0.55 40.14 21.90
C PHE A 477 2.02 40.51 22.11
N ASN A 478 2.71 39.82 23.03
CA ASN A 478 4.11 40.09 23.43
C ASN A 478 5.18 39.45 22.52
N TYR A 479 4.82 38.92 21.35
CA TYR A 479 5.66 38.03 20.53
C TYR A 479 5.47 38.28 19.03
N PRO A 480 6.41 37.87 18.15
CA PRO A 480 6.50 38.39 16.78
C PRO A 480 5.20 38.24 15.99
N LEU A 481 4.85 39.35 15.34
CA LEU A 481 3.54 39.64 14.77
C LEU A 481 3.11 38.56 13.78
N LEU A 482 1.85 38.12 13.86
CA LEU A 482 1.18 37.48 12.73
C LEU A 482 0.94 38.52 11.62
N TYR A 483 0.66 38.06 10.40
CA TYR A 483 -0.13 38.86 9.46
C TYR A 483 -1.56 38.96 10.01
N PHE A 484 -1.76 39.99 10.85
CA PHE A 484 -2.90 40.07 11.77
C PHE A 484 -4.24 40.25 11.05
N ASP A 485 -4.24 40.85 9.86
CA ASP A 485 -5.45 41.00 9.04
C ASP A 485 -5.96 39.66 8.52
N ASP A 486 -5.08 38.72 8.14
CA ASP A 486 -5.48 37.36 7.75
C ASP A 486 -6.09 36.61 8.93
N PHE A 487 -5.46 36.69 10.10
CA PHE A 487 -5.97 36.13 11.36
C PHE A 487 -7.34 36.71 11.74
N LYS A 488 -7.49 38.03 11.61
CA LYS A 488 -8.75 38.74 11.89
C LYS A 488 -9.83 38.44 10.83
N GLY A 489 -9.43 38.16 9.59
CA GLY A 489 -10.28 37.64 8.53
C GLY A 489 -10.83 36.24 8.85
N SER A 490 -9.96 35.32 9.25
CA SER A 490 -10.35 33.99 9.77
C SER A 490 -11.32 34.09 10.94
N LEU A 491 -11.01 34.91 11.95
CA LEU A 491 -11.89 35.10 13.11
C LEU A 491 -13.27 35.62 12.72
N LYS A 492 -13.36 36.61 11.82
CA LYS A 492 -14.63 37.11 11.27
C LYS A 492 -15.40 36.02 10.52
N ASN A 493 -14.73 35.18 9.73
CA ASN A 493 -15.35 34.10 8.96
C ASN A 493 -15.93 33.00 9.88
N ILE A 494 -15.20 32.63 10.94
CA ILE A 494 -15.65 31.70 11.99
C ILE A 494 -16.93 32.20 12.68
N ILE A 495 -16.98 33.50 13.02
CA ILE A 495 -18.17 34.13 13.63
C ILE A 495 -19.32 34.18 12.62
N ALA A 496 -19.08 34.66 11.40
CA ALA A 496 -20.11 34.84 10.37
C ALA A 496 -20.73 33.53 9.85
N LYS A 497 -20.06 32.39 10.07
CA LYS A 497 -20.56 31.03 9.74
C LYS A 497 -21.01 30.24 10.97
N GLU A 498 -21.10 30.88 12.14
CA GLU A 498 -21.47 30.24 13.42
C GLU A 498 -20.66 28.95 13.67
N ASN A 499 -19.37 28.96 13.34
CA ASN A 499 -18.49 27.79 13.44
C ASN A 499 -18.07 27.52 14.90
N ILE A 500 -19.04 27.05 15.69
CA ILE A 500 -18.91 26.73 17.12
C ILE A 500 -17.76 25.74 17.33
N CYS A 501 -16.96 26.02 18.37
CA CYS A 501 -15.89 25.17 18.83
C CYS A 501 -16.23 24.52 20.18
N VAL A 502 -15.92 23.25 20.35
CA VAL A 502 -15.89 22.57 21.66
C VAL A 502 -14.45 22.19 22.02
N LYS A 503 -14.19 21.93 23.30
CA LYS A 503 -12.90 21.40 23.76
C LYS A 503 -13.10 20.01 24.35
N ILE A 504 -12.22 19.08 23.98
CA ILE A 504 -12.18 17.71 24.51
C ILE A 504 -11.00 17.56 25.50
N VAL A 505 -10.54 16.33 25.73
CA VAL A 505 -9.39 15.99 26.59
C VAL A 505 -8.17 16.87 26.24
N ASP A 506 -7.39 17.23 27.26
CA ASP A 506 -6.22 18.12 27.21
C ASP A 506 -6.46 19.49 26.52
N GLY A 507 -7.72 19.92 26.46
CA GLY A 507 -8.11 21.21 25.90
C GLY A 507 -8.07 21.27 24.36
N VAL A 508 -7.95 20.12 23.69
CA VAL A 508 -7.94 20.00 22.22
C VAL A 508 -9.21 20.61 21.65
N GLN A 509 -9.06 21.56 20.73
CA GLN A 509 -10.14 22.31 20.09
C GLN A 509 -10.76 21.50 18.94
N CYS A 510 -12.09 21.56 18.83
CA CYS A 510 -12.88 20.86 17.82
C CYS A 510 -13.96 21.77 17.23
N TRP A 511 -13.88 22.10 15.95
CA TRP A 511 -14.81 23.01 15.26
C TRP A 511 -15.91 22.26 14.51
N LYS A 512 -17.09 22.87 14.35
CA LYS A 512 -18.19 22.25 13.61
C LYS A 512 -17.88 22.11 12.11
N TYR A 513 -17.24 23.12 11.53
CA TYR A 513 -16.90 23.23 10.11
C TYR A 513 -15.39 23.49 9.93
N LEU A 514 -14.87 23.19 8.74
CA LEU A 514 -13.50 23.54 8.36
C LEU A 514 -13.35 25.01 7.95
N ASP A 515 -14.46 25.69 7.67
CA ASP A 515 -14.47 27.04 7.12
C ASP A 515 -13.91 28.09 8.09
N GLY A 516 -13.11 29.00 7.54
CA GLY A 516 -12.42 30.06 8.28
C GLY A 516 -11.15 29.61 9.00
N LEU A 517 -10.86 28.30 9.07
CA LEU A 517 -9.67 27.79 9.76
C LEU A 517 -8.40 27.95 8.90
N PRO A 518 -7.24 28.25 9.52
CA PRO A 518 -6.00 28.58 8.81
C PRO A 518 -5.43 27.43 7.99
N THR A 519 -4.66 27.75 6.95
CA THR A 519 -3.69 26.81 6.38
C THR A 519 -2.34 27.00 7.08
N ILE A 520 -1.74 25.89 7.51
CA ILE A 520 -0.38 25.87 8.06
C ILE A 520 0.59 25.56 6.92
N TYR A 521 1.78 26.16 6.91
CA TYR A 521 2.80 25.89 5.89
C TYR A 521 4.08 25.34 6.53
N ILE A 522 4.55 24.17 6.07
CA ILE A 522 5.78 23.56 6.57
C ILE A 522 6.91 23.80 5.56
N THR A 523 7.89 24.62 5.93
CA THR A 523 9.03 24.95 5.07
C THR A 523 10.13 23.89 5.21
N ILE A 524 10.56 23.32 4.08
CA ILE A 524 11.60 22.27 4.00
C ILE A 524 12.84 22.75 3.21
N SER A 525 13.71 21.85 2.75
CA SER A 525 14.90 22.23 1.98
C SER A 525 14.55 22.83 0.61
N GLY A 526 15.42 23.72 0.13
CA GLY A 526 15.14 24.56 -1.04
C GLY A 526 14.11 25.66 -0.78
N ASN A 527 13.70 25.88 0.48
CA ASN A 527 12.68 26.83 0.92
C ASN A 527 11.28 26.58 0.30
N TYR A 528 11.03 25.35 -0.16
CA TYR A 528 9.68 24.93 -0.55
C TYR A 528 8.77 24.88 0.69
N LYS A 529 7.56 25.42 0.56
CA LYS A 529 6.50 25.36 1.58
C LYS A 529 5.52 24.25 1.21
N LEU A 530 5.45 23.21 2.04
CA LEU A 530 4.41 22.19 1.99
C LEU A 530 3.11 22.77 2.57
N VAL A 531 1.99 22.50 1.92
CA VAL A 531 0.67 22.98 2.37
C VAL A 531 0.08 21.98 3.36
N TRP A 532 -0.42 22.46 4.50
CA TRP A 532 -1.09 21.63 5.51
C TRP A 532 -2.43 22.27 5.88
N LYS A 533 -3.47 21.87 5.15
CA LYS A 533 -4.82 22.46 5.20
C LYS A 533 -5.66 21.88 6.35
N PRO A 534 -6.76 22.55 6.78
CA PRO A 534 -7.63 22.09 7.86
C PRO A 534 -8.08 20.63 7.75
N TYR A 535 -8.44 20.14 6.56
CA TYR A 535 -8.86 18.74 6.38
C TYR A 535 -7.74 17.71 6.61
N SER A 536 -6.46 18.11 6.70
CA SER A 536 -5.37 17.20 7.07
C SER A 536 -5.10 17.27 8.57
N TYR A 537 -4.79 18.47 9.09
CA TYR A 537 -4.33 18.64 10.47
C TYR A 537 -5.45 18.53 11.51
N LEU A 538 -6.71 18.68 11.09
CA LEU A 538 -7.89 18.30 11.85
C LEU A 538 -8.37 16.92 11.41
N TYR A 539 -8.88 16.13 12.34
CA TYR A 539 -9.51 14.84 12.08
C TYR A 539 -11.00 14.87 12.42
N LYS A 540 -11.78 13.99 11.78
CA LYS A 540 -13.22 13.91 12.00
C LYS A 540 -13.51 13.19 13.32
N LYS A 541 -14.22 13.86 14.24
CA LYS A 541 -14.76 13.26 15.47
C LYS A 541 -16.25 13.55 15.53
N GLU A 542 -17.07 12.49 15.47
CA GLU A 542 -18.52 12.59 15.31
C GLU A 542 -18.92 13.58 14.20
N THR A 543 -19.51 14.73 14.57
CA THR A 543 -19.88 15.81 13.64
C THR A 543 -18.89 16.98 13.61
N PHE A 544 -17.85 16.98 14.46
CA PHE A 544 -16.84 18.04 14.59
C PHE A 544 -15.50 17.68 13.89
N TRP A 545 -14.55 18.61 13.94
CA TRP A 545 -13.20 18.53 13.35
C TRP A 545 -12.16 18.95 14.41
N CYS A 546 -11.43 17.99 14.96
CA CYS A 546 -10.57 18.15 16.14
C CYS A 546 -9.08 18.31 15.79
N LYS A 547 -8.34 19.13 16.56
CA LYS A 547 -6.89 19.38 16.40
C LYS A 547 -6.03 18.17 16.77
N GLY A 548 -5.67 17.35 15.78
CA GLY A 548 -4.71 16.24 15.92
C GLY A 548 -3.24 16.66 15.77
N ILE A 549 -2.85 17.67 16.57
CA ILE A 549 -1.48 18.17 16.72
C ILE A 549 -1.18 18.18 18.22
N GLU A 550 -0.03 17.68 18.65
CA GLU A 550 0.31 17.51 20.08
C GLU A 550 1.72 18.00 20.42
N LYS A 551 2.01 18.08 21.73
CA LYS A 551 3.38 18.25 22.22
C LYS A 551 4.19 16.98 21.94
N GLN A 552 5.47 17.15 21.66
CA GLN A 552 6.42 16.03 21.56
C GLN A 552 6.69 15.40 22.93
N VAL A 553 6.70 14.05 22.97
CA VAL A 553 7.12 13.28 24.14
C VAL A 553 8.59 12.87 23.97
N ASN A 554 9.37 12.86 25.06
CA ASN A 554 10.78 12.43 25.06
C ASN A 554 11.69 13.11 24.00
N ASN A 555 11.40 14.37 23.67
CA ASN A 555 12.07 15.16 22.61
C ASN A 555 12.08 14.49 21.22
N LYS A 556 11.00 13.77 20.88
CA LYS A 556 10.79 13.14 19.56
C LYS A 556 9.67 13.87 18.79
N PRO A 557 10.00 14.77 17.86
CA PRO A 557 9.00 15.37 16.98
C PRO A 557 8.68 14.44 15.79
N ILE A 558 7.40 14.34 15.44
CA ILE A 558 6.85 13.33 14.51
C ILE A 558 5.81 13.98 13.61
N LEU A 559 5.91 13.75 12.30
CA LEU A 559 4.84 14.00 11.32
C LEU A 559 3.97 12.74 11.26
N GLY A 560 2.88 12.74 12.01
CA GLY A 560 1.95 11.61 12.17
C GLY A 560 0.87 11.56 11.10
N LEU A 561 -0.16 10.73 11.30
CA LEU A 561 -1.24 10.51 10.34
C LEU A 561 -2.01 11.78 9.94
N THR A 562 -2.14 12.76 10.83
CA THR A 562 -2.70 14.09 10.49
C THR A 562 -1.84 14.91 9.51
N PHE A 563 -0.56 14.56 9.32
CA PHE A 563 0.24 15.07 8.21
C PHE A 563 0.04 14.25 6.93
N PHE A 564 -0.06 12.92 7.02
CA PHE A 564 -0.29 12.03 5.87
C PHE A 564 -1.66 12.23 5.20
N LYS A 565 -2.68 12.65 5.96
CA LYS A 565 -4.07 12.71 5.49
C LYS A 565 -4.27 13.64 4.28
N ASN A 566 -4.88 13.09 3.24
CA ASN A 566 -5.06 13.69 1.91
C ASN A 566 -3.75 14.06 1.17
N LYS A 567 -2.68 13.27 1.36
CA LYS A 567 -1.41 13.39 0.61
C LYS A 567 -0.92 12.02 0.17
N GLN A 568 -0.16 11.98 -0.92
CA GLN A 568 0.76 10.87 -1.17
C GLN A 568 2.10 11.19 -0.51
N ILE A 569 2.47 10.37 0.48
CA ILE A 569 3.78 10.38 1.13
C ILE A 569 4.62 9.29 0.45
N ILE A 570 5.63 9.70 -0.33
CA ILE A 570 6.30 8.86 -1.35
C ILE A 570 7.74 8.56 -0.91
N PHE A 571 8.00 7.33 -0.46
CA PHE A 571 9.29 6.89 0.06
C PHE A 571 10.18 6.35 -1.07
N ASP A 572 11.09 7.16 -1.60
CA ASP A 572 12.09 6.74 -2.60
C ASP A 572 13.33 6.17 -1.89
N LEU A 573 13.35 4.84 -1.77
CA LEU A 573 14.39 4.11 -1.06
C LEU A 573 15.67 3.99 -1.91
N LYS A 574 15.57 4.13 -3.23
CA LYS A 574 16.73 4.12 -4.13
C LYS A 574 17.54 5.41 -4.01
N ASN A 575 16.85 6.55 -3.94
CA ASN A 575 17.47 7.88 -3.89
C ASN A 575 17.55 8.47 -2.47
N SER A 576 17.05 7.77 -1.44
CA SER A 576 16.98 8.21 -0.04
C SER A 576 16.21 9.53 0.15
N LYS A 577 15.01 9.61 -0.41
CA LYS A 577 14.16 10.81 -0.39
C LYS A 577 12.71 10.50 -0.02
N ILE A 578 12.01 11.50 0.49
CA ILE A 578 10.55 11.44 0.68
C ILE A 578 9.92 12.56 -0.15
N GLY A 579 8.95 12.18 -0.98
CA GLY A 579 8.13 13.08 -1.80
C GLY A 579 6.81 13.37 -1.10
N PHE A 580 6.36 14.61 -1.20
CA PHE A 580 5.10 15.10 -0.62
C PHE A 580 4.27 15.78 -1.72
N VAL A 581 2.98 15.46 -1.80
CA VAL A 581 2.02 16.07 -2.72
C VAL A 581 0.59 15.88 -2.19
N GLU A 582 -0.25 16.92 -2.26
CA GLU A 582 -1.69 16.83 -1.97
C GLU A 582 -2.34 15.79 -2.89
N SER A 583 -3.25 14.97 -2.36
CA SER A 583 -3.87 13.90 -3.14
C SER A 583 -5.26 13.49 -2.65
N ASN A 584 -6.13 13.22 -3.63
CA ASN A 584 -7.45 12.64 -3.47
C ASN A 584 -7.32 11.12 -3.21
N CYS A 585 -6.82 10.77 -2.02
CA CYS A 585 -6.63 9.38 -1.62
C CYS A 585 -7.95 8.59 -1.64
N PRO A 586 -7.94 7.32 -2.07
CA PRO A 586 -9.12 6.47 -2.04
C PRO A 586 -9.58 6.20 -0.60
N SER A 587 -10.89 6.01 -0.42
CA SER A 587 -11.49 5.66 0.87
C SER A 587 -12.01 4.23 0.85
N PHE A 588 -11.70 3.49 1.92
CA PHE A 588 -12.22 2.15 2.19
C PHE A 588 -12.64 2.08 3.66
N PRO A 589 -13.87 2.51 4.00
CA PRO A 589 -14.36 2.45 5.38
C PRO A 589 -14.34 1.01 5.91
N THR A 590 -14.04 0.82 7.20
CA THR A 590 -13.73 -0.51 7.77
C THR A 590 -14.90 -1.50 7.66
N ASN A 591 -16.14 -1.05 7.53
CA ASN A 591 -17.31 -1.90 7.23
C ASN A 591 -17.29 -2.54 5.83
N THR A 592 -16.42 -2.08 4.92
CA THR A 592 -16.18 -2.68 3.59
C THR A 592 -15.08 -3.74 3.59
N ARG A 593 -14.39 -3.95 4.72
CA ARG A 593 -13.36 -4.99 4.85
C ARG A 593 -14.01 -6.38 4.78
N PRO A 594 -13.54 -7.30 3.92
CA PRO A 594 -13.96 -8.69 3.93
C PRO A 594 -13.65 -9.35 5.28
N ARG A 595 -14.59 -10.12 5.84
CA ARG A 595 -14.30 -10.89 7.06
C ARG A 595 -13.23 -11.94 6.82
N THR A 596 -12.34 -12.11 7.79
CA THR A 596 -11.37 -13.20 7.81
C THR A 596 -12.04 -14.48 8.33
N TYR A 597 -11.50 -15.66 7.97
CA TYR A 597 -12.06 -16.93 8.49
C TYR A 597 -11.63 -17.20 9.93
N ASN A 598 -10.56 -16.56 10.37
CA ASN A 598 -9.94 -16.63 11.69
C ASN A 598 -10.25 -15.40 12.56
N GLU A 599 -11.27 -14.63 12.21
CA GLU A 599 -11.79 -13.50 12.99
C GLU A 599 -12.28 -13.96 14.37
N TYR A 600 -12.08 -13.15 15.42
CA TYR A 600 -12.46 -13.51 16.79
C TYR A 600 -13.99 -13.54 16.95
N ASN A 601 -14.54 -14.74 17.15
CA ASN A 601 -15.99 -14.95 17.17
C ASN A 601 -16.64 -14.49 18.49
N LYS A 602 -16.85 -13.18 18.61
CA LYS A 602 -17.42 -12.49 19.78
C LYS A 602 -18.83 -12.99 20.22
N LYS A 603 -19.48 -13.87 19.45
CA LYS A 603 -20.78 -14.46 19.81
C LYS A 603 -20.74 -15.41 21.01
N GLU A 604 -19.61 -16.06 21.28
CA GLU A 604 -19.52 -17.04 22.38
C GLU A 604 -19.53 -16.38 23.78
N ASN A 605 -19.28 -15.07 23.85
CA ASN A 605 -19.32 -14.28 25.10
C ASN A 605 -20.58 -13.38 25.21
N MET A 606 -21.74 -13.86 24.74
CA MET A 606 -23.01 -13.12 24.83
C MET A 606 -23.42 -12.79 26.29
N PHE A 607 -23.02 -13.61 27.26
CA PHE A 607 -23.27 -13.39 28.69
C PHE A 607 -22.55 -12.17 29.30
N LEU A 608 -21.43 -11.72 28.73
CA LEU A 608 -20.66 -10.57 29.23
C LEU A 608 -21.14 -9.22 28.64
N LYS A 609 -22.26 -9.22 27.90
CA LYS A 609 -22.80 -8.01 27.24
C LYS A 609 -23.97 -7.34 27.96
N ILE A 610 -24.26 -7.74 29.19
CA ILE A 610 -25.14 -6.97 30.08
C ILE A 610 -24.36 -5.75 30.56
N SER A 611 -24.79 -4.55 30.16
CA SER A 611 -24.20 -3.30 30.65
C SER A 611 -24.24 -3.25 32.19
N PHE A 612 -23.18 -2.77 32.83
CA PHE A 612 -23.17 -2.52 34.28
C PHE A 612 -24.37 -1.66 34.72
N PHE A 613 -24.83 -0.73 33.88
CA PHE A 613 -26.03 0.07 34.09
C PHE A 613 -27.32 -0.78 34.21
N ASN A 614 -27.43 -1.85 33.43
CA ASN A 614 -28.60 -2.75 33.45
C ASN A 614 -28.59 -3.65 34.69
N LEU A 615 -27.41 -4.12 35.10
CA LEU A 615 -27.21 -4.83 36.38
C LEU A 615 -27.56 -3.92 37.57
N TYR A 616 -27.08 -2.67 37.57
CA TYR A 616 -27.36 -1.72 38.65
C TYR A 616 -28.86 -1.35 38.72
N SER A 617 -29.52 -1.21 37.57
CA SER A 617 -30.98 -1.02 37.48
C SER A 617 -31.75 -2.20 38.09
N LEU A 618 -31.36 -3.45 37.79
CA LEU A 618 -31.94 -4.65 38.40
C LEU A 618 -31.77 -4.68 39.94
N TRP A 619 -30.61 -4.29 40.46
CA TRP A 619 -30.38 -4.16 41.91
C TRP A 619 -31.25 -3.07 42.55
N ILE A 620 -31.44 -1.92 41.89
CA ILE A 620 -32.34 -0.86 42.36
C ILE A 620 -33.80 -1.37 42.41
N VAL A 621 -34.27 -2.04 41.36
CA VAL A 621 -35.63 -2.60 41.33
C VAL A 621 -35.82 -3.65 42.43
N PHE A 622 -34.83 -4.51 42.68
CA PHE A 622 -34.86 -5.51 43.74
C PHE A 622 -34.86 -4.89 45.15
N ALA A 623 -34.08 -3.81 45.37
CA ALA A 623 -34.11 -3.07 46.62
C ALA A 623 -35.47 -2.39 46.87
N LEU A 624 -36.08 -1.82 45.82
CA LEU A 624 -37.40 -1.19 45.90
C LEU A 624 -38.53 -2.20 46.16
N THR A 625 -38.49 -3.40 45.58
CA THR A 625 -39.50 -4.44 45.87
C THR A 625 -39.36 -5.02 47.27
N LEU A 626 -38.14 -5.19 47.78
CA LEU A 626 -37.90 -5.53 49.20
C LEU A 626 -38.42 -4.43 50.15
N LEU A 627 -38.13 -3.17 49.88
CA LEU A 627 -38.64 -2.03 50.66
C LEU A 627 -40.18 -2.01 50.68
N LEU A 628 -40.81 -2.17 49.52
CA LEU A 628 -42.26 -2.17 49.39
C LEU A 628 -42.90 -3.37 50.14
N SER A 629 -42.28 -4.55 50.05
CA SER A 629 -42.69 -5.74 50.81
C SER A 629 -42.60 -5.52 52.32
N LEU A 630 -41.51 -4.89 52.80
CA LEU A 630 -41.33 -4.52 54.20
C LEU A 630 -42.40 -3.52 54.66
N VAL A 631 -42.73 -2.51 53.85
CA VAL A 631 -43.81 -1.55 54.13
C VAL A 631 -45.17 -2.24 54.22
N PHE A 632 -45.49 -3.18 53.32
CA PHE A 632 -46.72 -3.97 53.41
C PHE A 632 -46.74 -4.89 54.65
N TYR A 633 -45.61 -5.49 55.02
CA TYR A 633 -45.49 -6.32 56.21
C TYR A 633 -45.68 -5.51 57.51
N ILE A 634 -45.02 -4.35 57.62
CA ILE A 634 -45.20 -3.42 58.75
C ILE A 634 -46.64 -2.90 58.81
N LYS A 635 -47.23 -2.51 57.67
CA LYS A 635 -48.65 -2.10 57.62
C LYS A 635 -49.58 -3.23 58.06
N ARG A 636 -49.28 -4.48 57.72
CA ARG A 636 -50.05 -5.65 58.16
C ARG A 636 -49.93 -5.87 59.67
N LEU A 637 -48.74 -5.72 60.27
CA LEU A 637 -48.56 -5.82 61.73
C LEU A 637 -49.44 -4.78 62.46
N PHE A 638 -49.33 -3.50 62.10
CA PHE A 638 -50.18 -2.45 62.70
C PHE A 638 -51.69 -2.69 62.52
N TYR A 639 -52.11 -3.35 61.43
CA TYR A 639 -53.53 -3.69 61.22
C TYR A 639 -54.00 -4.88 62.09
N MET A 640 -53.09 -5.80 62.45
CA MET A 640 -53.40 -6.91 63.37
C MET A 640 -53.58 -6.39 64.80
N ASP A 641 -52.68 -5.49 65.26
CA ASP A 641 -52.75 -4.90 66.60
C ASP A 641 -54.01 -4.05 66.81
N TYR A 642 -54.47 -3.32 65.77
CA TYR A 642 -55.69 -2.53 65.84
C TYR A 642 -56.97 -3.38 65.97
N ASN A 643 -57.06 -4.53 65.30
CA ASN A 643 -58.24 -5.39 65.37
C ASN A 643 -58.34 -6.12 66.73
N LEU A 644 -57.20 -6.53 67.32
CA LEU A 644 -57.15 -7.17 68.64
C LEU A 644 -57.68 -6.27 69.78
N LEU A 645 -57.67 -4.95 69.60
CA LEU A 645 -58.27 -3.98 70.53
C LEU A 645 -59.76 -3.71 70.27
N SER A 646 -60.32 -4.17 69.15
CA SER A 646 -61.69 -3.85 68.73
C SER A 646 -62.72 -4.94 69.07
N GLU A 647 -62.34 -6.22 69.14
CA GLU A 647 -63.28 -7.34 69.33
C GLU A 647 -63.52 -7.71 70.80
N GLY A 648 -62.90 -7.01 71.76
CA GLY A 648 -63.01 -7.27 73.19
C GLY A 648 -64.33 -6.90 73.88
N LYS A 649 -65.42 -6.64 73.16
CA LYS A 649 -66.74 -6.22 73.72
C LYS A 649 -67.96 -6.71 72.92
N ALA A 650 -68.37 -7.96 73.15
CA ALA A 650 -69.75 -8.48 73.17
C ALA A 650 -69.66 -10.01 73.36
N SER A 651 -70.12 -10.66 74.44
CA SER A 651 -71.52 -10.89 74.85
C SER A 651 -72.41 -11.43 73.72
N SER A 652 -73.15 -12.53 73.84
CA SER A 652 -73.30 -13.58 74.88
C SER A 652 -74.36 -14.58 74.36
N GLU A 653 -74.58 -15.70 75.07
CA GLU A 653 -75.73 -16.61 74.87
C GLU A 653 -75.77 -17.43 73.55
N MET A 654 -76.57 -18.51 73.41
CA MET A 654 -76.86 -19.64 74.32
C MET A 654 -77.60 -20.73 73.50
N ARG A 655 -77.52 -22.01 73.93
CA ARG A 655 -78.32 -23.18 73.48
C ARG A 655 -78.03 -23.70 72.05
N VAL A 656 -78.31 -24.96 71.70
CA VAL A 656 -78.22 -26.31 72.34
C VAL A 656 -78.65 -27.33 71.25
N PRO A 657 -78.18 -28.60 71.24
CA PRO A 657 -78.19 -29.41 70.01
C PRO A 657 -79.33 -30.44 69.87
N VAL A 658 -79.45 -30.97 68.64
CA VAL A 658 -80.05 -32.27 68.25
C VAL A 658 -79.13 -32.77 67.12
N GLU A 659 -78.37 -33.86 67.26
CA GLU A 659 -78.74 -35.28 67.06
C GLU A 659 -79.28 -35.61 65.65
N SER A 660 -78.94 -36.75 65.02
CA SER A 660 -78.10 -37.88 65.43
C SER A 660 -77.48 -38.59 64.20
N GLY A 661 -76.51 -39.49 64.42
CA GLY A 661 -75.78 -40.24 63.38
C GLY A 661 -74.57 -40.97 63.92
#